data_AF-A4D9V3-F1
#
_entry.id   AF-A4D9V3-F1
#
_cell.length_a   1.000
_cell.length_b   1.000
_cell.length_c   1.000
_cell.angle_alpha   90.00
_cell.angle_beta   90.00
_cell.angle_gamma   90.00
#
_symmetry.space_group_name_H-M   'P 1'
#
loop_
_entity.id
_entity.type
_entity.pdbx_description
1 polymer ?
#
loop_
_entity_poly.entity_id
_entity_poly.type
_entity_poly.pdbx_seq_one_letter_code
_entity_poly.pdbx_strand_id
1 'polypeptide(L)'
;MRQSLVLLALTWLLNAVIAVENDLIDLQPLARHVWDKDALRKRDDPAGSVALQDHEQFMWTSGNEPNTKVTAVSMVVWSRQDERILDMDKISFALDSVSCTDGMTLKFKNKLFYLAAKFAWEWVNYNDMRSFVMVSSWEGCGTPRERDPWVVSNAVFDDKASTAKLAATKSTWQKVSNTTVLDFGDIVVGHQGTKDKRFLDVSLNKAFTLDVSSSFPTEIVNWTMNTPFVDASLAINCVNCGTTGTLAFAGHVEASLFGGLEKFELSAAPRNIAANLDLSLEFKGEVDFDGLPAPGKEWTLVELPLPSGWRVPGVLTFGPNVKINAGYTIEYIGGEASVTTGISARVPDSSVAKVDLASKNPVTISGWIPEIETKPLEIEAQIHARAKLYTEVAVAASIEAFDNGLNVEVGIKVPDITVTAAAGYTGFCANDPNKAYGVKLDAALGASLGLQGYTEVKGERDVFLDVTLYETPTLYTFPQLCLAAGEESPGTCIPQSDPLDPDDGVAPGVLRRDTRSSVALARRDADSAFYQGRDPYYLACDEGRTKQIWVQKYQRPSRLRNNAAVPIIQPGMSCSNSAQNQCPASTWNIKEVPKDDRAGVTRQGWASEHIYEGNWVRDFIDYLVTNYYPATIEDPNVQDNTKCKGAMNTFGIQRDISTPNPTVAFNYSEALMQNLGTVHTASTLMAIFPNRQNGMKYTMFAGNDIDGKFKTSEKNINQRVCSLGRIVTICQYMNHEEIRTRMKATIAAIDGLLDTMQQDVNIYLPSSLKTETLKTAHAKFFEEKYKGGFRNARNRLQDYASWLQGQAGFGNLDQATKDEVAKLASNPEAHCTEIWPL
;
A
#
# COMPACT_ATOMS: atom_id res chain seq x y z
N MET A 1 -45.24 -11.60 -15.53
CA MET A 1 -44.21 -10.69 -16.11
C MET A 1 -42.97 -10.54 -15.25
N ARG A 2 -43.04 -10.17 -13.97
CA ARG A 2 -41.84 -10.03 -13.09
C ARG A 2 -41.03 -11.33 -12.92
N GLN A 3 -41.67 -12.49 -12.84
CA GLN A 3 -40.95 -13.79 -12.76
C GLN A 3 -40.28 -14.19 -14.09
N SER A 4 -40.85 -13.80 -15.23
CA SER A 4 -40.30 -14.10 -16.56
C SER A 4 -39.07 -13.23 -16.90
N LEU A 5 -39.01 -11.99 -16.39
CA LEU A 5 -37.87 -11.08 -16.54
C LEU A 5 -36.68 -11.48 -15.65
N VAL A 6 -36.93 -12.02 -14.46
CA VAL A 6 -35.87 -12.55 -13.57
C VAL A 6 -35.27 -13.83 -14.14
N LEU A 7 -36.10 -14.71 -14.74
CA LEU A 7 -35.59 -15.90 -15.44
C LEU A 7 -34.78 -15.54 -16.69
N LEU A 8 -35.21 -14.52 -17.47
CA LEU A 8 -34.46 -14.04 -18.63
C LEU A 8 -33.12 -13.38 -18.22
N ALA A 9 -33.10 -12.62 -17.12
CA ALA A 9 -31.87 -12.02 -16.60
C ALA A 9 -30.90 -13.06 -16.03
N LEU A 10 -31.42 -14.11 -15.39
CA LEU A 10 -30.62 -15.26 -14.93
C LEU A 10 -30.08 -16.08 -16.10
N THR A 11 -30.85 -16.30 -17.17
CA THR A 11 -30.33 -16.97 -18.38
C THR A 11 -29.39 -16.08 -19.19
N TRP A 12 -29.51 -14.75 -19.12
CA TRP A 12 -28.52 -13.82 -19.68
C TRP A 12 -27.22 -13.80 -18.87
N LEU A 13 -27.31 -13.81 -17.53
CA LEU A 13 -26.15 -13.90 -16.63
C LEU A 13 -25.46 -15.26 -16.70
N LEU A 14 -26.20 -16.36 -16.91
CA LEU A 14 -25.65 -17.69 -17.18
C LEU A 14 -24.98 -17.81 -18.57
N ASN A 15 -25.32 -16.93 -19.52
CA ASN A 15 -24.61 -16.83 -20.81
C ASN A 15 -23.47 -15.79 -20.81
N ALA A 16 -23.37 -14.94 -19.80
CA ALA A 16 -22.30 -13.94 -19.65
C ALA A 16 -21.12 -14.45 -18.79
N VAL A 17 -21.30 -15.56 -18.07
CA VAL A 17 -20.19 -16.39 -17.59
C VAL A 17 -19.93 -17.46 -18.64
N ILE A 18 -19.40 -17.04 -19.79
CA ILE A 18 -18.55 -17.97 -20.53
C ILE A 18 -17.32 -18.06 -19.65
N ALA A 19 -17.29 -19.05 -18.75
CA ALA A 19 -16.02 -19.63 -18.36
C ALA A 19 -15.33 -19.93 -19.69
N VAL A 20 -14.30 -19.16 -20.03
CA VAL A 20 -13.47 -19.49 -21.18
C VAL A 20 -13.00 -20.91 -20.87
N GLU A 21 -13.57 -21.90 -21.56
CA GLU A 21 -13.10 -23.27 -21.44
C GLU A 21 -11.59 -23.20 -21.67
N ASN A 22 -10.82 -23.73 -20.74
CA ASN A 22 -9.38 -23.94 -20.91
C ASN A 22 -9.23 -24.89 -22.10
N ASP A 23 -9.26 -24.37 -23.32
CA ASP A 23 -9.09 -25.15 -24.55
C ASP A 23 -7.61 -25.50 -24.69
N LEU A 24 -7.16 -26.46 -23.87
CA LEU A 24 -5.90 -27.14 -24.09
C LEU A 24 -5.95 -27.82 -25.46
N ILE A 25 -4.95 -27.55 -26.29
CA ILE A 25 -4.79 -28.24 -27.57
C ILE A 25 -4.34 -29.67 -27.31
N ASP A 26 -5.22 -30.63 -27.59
CA ASP A 26 -4.84 -32.04 -27.63
C ASP A 26 -3.91 -32.30 -28.80
N LEU A 27 -2.63 -32.51 -28.50
CA LEU A 27 -1.67 -32.88 -29.53
C LEU A 27 -2.01 -34.27 -30.07
N GLN A 28 -1.94 -34.43 -31.39
CA GLN A 28 -2.26 -35.68 -32.06
C GLN A 28 -1.00 -36.53 -32.25
N PRO A 29 -1.05 -37.85 -32.03
CA PRO A 29 0.09 -38.71 -32.29
C PRO A 29 0.51 -38.64 -33.76
N LEU A 30 1.76 -38.28 -34.01
CA LEU A 30 2.33 -38.27 -35.35
C LEU A 30 2.75 -39.68 -35.74
N ALA A 31 2.15 -40.21 -36.80
CA ALA A 31 2.42 -41.56 -37.26
C ALA A 31 3.93 -41.77 -37.54
N ARG A 32 4.49 -42.89 -37.06
CA ARG A 32 5.94 -43.12 -37.04
C ARG A 32 6.63 -42.90 -38.40
N HIS A 33 5.99 -43.33 -39.48
CA HIS A 33 6.53 -43.21 -40.84
C HIS A 33 6.71 -41.75 -41.33
N VAL A 34 6.12 -40.77 -40.66
CA VAL A 34 6.24 -39.35 -41.00
C VAL A 34 7.55 -38.75 -40.47
N TRP A 35 8.04 -39.25 -39.32
CA TRP A 35 9.20 -38.67 -38.63
C TRP A 35 10.40 -39.62 -38.50
N ASP A 36 10.19 -40.95 -38.51
CA ASP A 36 11.24 -41.97 -38.46
C ASP A 36 11.39 -42.65 -39.84
N LYS A 37 12.33 -42.15 -40.66
CA LYS A 37 12.61 -42.73 -41.98
C LYS A 37 13.27 -44.11 -41.90
N ASP A 38 13.92 -44.45 -40.80
CA ASP A 38 14.49 -45.78 -40.61
C ASP A 38 13.40 -46.81 -40.32
N ALA A 39 12.27 -46.41 -39.72
CA ALA A 39 11.09 -47.27 -39.61
C ALA A 39 10.54 -47.69 -40.97
N LEU A 40 10.61 -46.82 -42.01
CA LEU A 40 10.24 -47.22 -43.37
C LEU A 40 11.19 -48.28 -43.93
N ARG A 41 12.50 -48.18 -43.67
CA ARG A 41 13.49 -49.18 -44.10
C ARG A 41 13.32 -50.51 -43.36
N LYS A 42 12.91 -50.46 -42.08
CA LYS A 42 12.60 -51.65 -41.28
C LYS A 42 11.35 -52.41 -41.76
N ARG A 43 10.49 -51.80 -42.60
CA ARG A 43 9.34 -52.53 -43.19
C ARG A 43 9.76 -53.68 -44.10
N ASP A 44 10.97 -53.62 -44.64
CA ASP A 44 11.57 -54.70 -45.42
C ASP A 44 12.31 -55.73 -44.54
N ASP A 45 12.36 -55.52 -43.22
CA ASP A 45 12.98 -56.39 -42.20
C ASP A 45 11.93 -56.90 -41.19
N PRO A 46 11.32 -58.07 -41.42
CA PRO A 46 10.31 -58.64 -40.53
C PRO A 46 10.78 -58.80 -39.09
N ALA A 47 12.05 -59.12 -38.85
CA ALA A 47 12.59 -59.32 -37.51
C ALA A 47 12.76 -57.97 -36.79
N GLY A 48 13.28 -56.96 -37.49
CA GLY A 48 13.43 -55.61 -36.95
C GLY A 48 12.10 -54.91 -36.65
N SER A 49 11.04 -55.19 -37.42
CA SER A 49 9.70 -54.60 -37.22
C SER A 49 8.99 -55.09 -35.95
N VAL A 50 9.18 -56.36 -35.58
CA VAL A 50 8.47 -57.00 -34.45
C VAL A 50 9.32 -57.10 -33.17
N ALA A 51 10.58 -56.67 -33.24
CA ALA A 51 11.54 -56.80 -32.15
C ALA A 51 11.07 -56.06 -30.89
N LEU A 52 11.13 -56.76 -29.75
CA LEU A 52 10.90 -56.19 -28.43
C LEU A 52 12.13 -55.36 -28.00
N GLN A 53 11.93 -54.10 -27.62
CA GLN A 53 13.01 -53.17 -27.30
C GLN A 53 13.00 -52.78 -25.82
N ASP A 54 14.13 -52.26 -25.33
CA ASP A 54 14.23 -51.69 -23.98
C ASP A 54 13.66 -50.26 -23.92
N HIS A 55 13.48 -49.62 -25.07
CA HIS A 55 12.91 -48.29 -25.17
C HIS A 55 12.19 -48.06 -26.49
N GLU A 56 11.27 -47.10 -26.52
CA GLU A 56 10.61 -46.59 -27.72
C GLU A 56 10.55 -45.08 -27.72
N GLN A 57 10.39 -44.50 -28.91
CA GLN A 57 10.16 -43.06 -29.10
C GLN A 57 8.81 -42.81 -29.77
N PHE A 58 8.07 -41.84 -29.25
CA PHE A 58 6.77 -41.41 -29.73
C PHE A 58 6.77 -39.90 -29.98
N MET A 59 5.92 -39.43 -30.89
CA MET A 59 5.82 -38.02 -31.24
C MET A 59 4.35 -37.60 -31.32
N TRP A 60 4.04 -36.40 -30.84
CA TRP A 60 2.74 -35.75 -30.98
C TRP A 60 2.91 -34.36 -31.58
N THR A 61 1.92 -33.88 -32.34
CA THR A 61 1.94 -32.54 -32.95
C THR A 61 0.58 -31.85 -32.91
N SER A 62 0.57 -30.51 -32.94
CA SER A 62 -0.66 -29.70 -32.99
C SER A 62 -1.33 -29.69 -34.38
N GLY A 63 -0.60 -30.15 -35.41
CA GLY A 63 -1.08 -30.31 -36.78
C GLY A 63 -0.18 -31.23 -37.59
N ASN A 64 -0.62 -31.65 -38.78
CA ASN A 64 0.09 -32.58 -39.66
C ASN A 64 0.27 -32.07 -41.10
N GLU A 65 -0.04 -30.80 -41.37
CA GLU A 65 0.09 -30.21 -42.70
C GLU A 65 1.56 -30.00 -43.10
N PRO A 66 1.99 -30.48 -44.29
CA PRO A 66 3.37 -30.28 -44.74
C PRO A 66 3.76 -28.81 -44.84
N ASN A 67 5.01 -28.49 -44.48
CA ASN A 67 5.61 -27.15 -44.48
C ASN A 67 4.94 -26.13 -43.54
N THR A 68 4.12 -26.57 -42.59
CA THR A 68 3.57 -25.71 -41.54
C THR A 68 4.38 -25.81 -40.26
N LYS A 69 4.46 -24.72 -39.50
CA LYS A 69 5.06 -24.69 -38.15
C LYS A 69 4.03 -25.27 -37.18
N VAL A 70 4.37 -26.37 -36.52
CA VAL A 70 3.51 -27.04 -35.54
C VAL A 70 4.26 -27.22 -34.22
N THR A 71 3.55 -27.21 -33.12
CA THR A 71 4.10 -27.58 -31.81
C THR A 71 4.22 -29.09 -31.75
N ALA A 72 5.36 -29.61 -31.32
CA ALA A 72 5.67 -31.02 -31.25
C ALA A 72 6.23 -31.43 -29.89
N VAL A 73 5.87 -32.65 -29.47
CA VAL A 73 6.41 -33.30 -28.27
C VAL A 73 7.00 -34.63 -28.68
N SER A 74 8.25 -34.88 -28.29
CA SER A 74 8.94 -36.16 -28.43
C SER A 74 9.06 -36.81 -27.06
N MET A 75 8.62 -38.06 -26.94
CA MET A 75 8.76 -38.88 -25.74
C MET A 75 9.65 -40.07 -26.04
N VAL A 76 10.71 -40.27 -25.27
CA VAL A 76 11.46 -41.52 -25.22
C VAL A 76 11.15 -42.19 -23.90
N VAL A 77 10.74 -43.45 -23.94
CA VAL A 77 10.32 -44.22 -22.77
C VAL A 77 11.11 -45.51 -22.70
N TRP A 78 11.66 -45.80 -21.52
CA TRP A 78 12.38 -47.03 -21.23
C TRP A 78 11.50 -47.98 -20.42
N SER A 79 11.46 -49.25 -20.79
CA SER A 79 10.75 -50.28 -20.04
C SER A 79 11.52 -50.68 -18.77
N ARG A 80 10.85 -51.44 -17.89
CA ARG A 80 11.44 -51.98 -16.66
C ARG A 80 12.42 -53.13 -16.97
N GLN A 81 13.20 -53.55 -15.98
CA GLN A 81 14.28 -54.53 -16.15
C GLN A 81 13.83 -55.87 -16.76
N ASP A 82 12.65 -56.38 -16.37
CA ASP A 82 12.03 -57.60 -16.91
C ASP A 82 10.89 -57.33 -17.90
N GLU A 83 10.79 -56.09 -18.37
CA GLU A 83 9.77 -55.66 -19.32
C GLU A 83 10.43 -55.18 -20.62
N ARG A 84 9.72 -55.33 -21.73
CA ARG A 84 10.11 -54.75 -23.03
C ARG A 84 9.00 -53.86 -23.57
N ILE A 85 9.25 -53.12 -24.64
CA ILE A 85 8.24 -52.28 -25.28
C ILE A 85 8.27 -52.43 -26.81
N LEU A 86 7.11 -52.32 -27.43
CA LEU A 86 6.90 -52.37 -28.87
C LEU A 86 5.81 -51.38 -29.28
N ASP A 87 6.12 -50.53 -30.26
CA ASP A 87 5.16 -49.67 -30.93
C ASP A 87 4.42 -50.40 -32.06
N MET A 88 3.09 -50.47 -31.99
CA MET A 88 2.26 -51.12 -33.00
C MET A 88 2.38 -50.45 -34.38
N ASP A 89 2.76 -49.16 -34.49
CA ASP A 89 3.01 -48.50 -35.79
C ASP A 89 4.14 -49.16 -36.59
N LYS A 90 5.08 -49.84 -35.92
CA LYS A 90 6.16 -50.59 -36.60
C LYS A 90 5.67 -51.83 -37.32
N ILE A 91 4.49 -52.35 -36.97
CA ILE A 91 3.93 -53.60 -37.49
C ILE A 91 2.57 -53.42 -38.15
N SER A 92 1.90 -52.27 -38.00
CA SER A 92 0.53 -52.03 -38.48
C SER A 92 0.34 -52.32 -39.97
N PHE A 93 1.35 -52.05 -40.80
CA PHE A 93 1.31 -52.37 -42.23
C PHE A 93 1.16 -53.88 -42.52
N ALA A 94 1.69 -54.73 -41.64
CA ALA A 94 1.69 -56.18 -41.75
C ALA A 94 0.44 -56.84 -41.11
N LEU A 95 -0.41 -56.07 -40.42
CA LEU A 95 -1.62 -56.56 -39.76
C LEU A 95 -2.84 -56.44 -40.68
N ASP A 96 -3.66 -57.48 -40.69
CA ASP A 96 -4.95 -57.58 -41.38
C ASP A 96 -6.08 -57.03 -40.50
N SER A 97 -6.09 -57.42 -39.23
CA SER A 97 -7.02 -56.91 -38.22
C SER A 97 -6.46 -57.00 -36.81
N VAL A 98 -6.95 -56.12 -35.92
CA VAL A 98 -6.66 -56.13 -34.48
C VAL A 98 -7.96 -56.01 -33.70
N SER A 99 -8.09 -56.75 -32.60
CA SER A 99 -9.22 -56.68 -31.66
C SER A 99 -8.71 -56.60 -30.23
N CYS A 100 -9.27 -55.69 -29.42
CA CYS A 100 -8.80 -55.39 -28.06
C CYS A 100 -9.87 -55.57 -26.97
N THR A 101 -10.87 -56.42 -27.21
CA THR A 101 -12.04 -56.59 -26.32
C THR A 101 -11.75 -57.45 -25.09
N ASP A 102 -10.96 -58.53 -25.26
CA ASP A 102 -10.55 -59.48 -24.22
C ASP A 102 -9.05 -59.82 -24.41
N GLY A 103 -8.17 -58.91 -23.98
CA GLY A 103 -6.76 -58.94 -24.37
C GLY A 103 -6.56 -58.36 -25.78
N MET A 104 -5.48 -58.74 -26.47
CA MET A 104 -5.19 -58.26 -27.82
C MET A 104 -5.06 -59.41 -28.81
N THR A 105 -5.86 -59.42 -29.87
CA THR A 105 -5.76 -60.40 -30.95
C THR A 105 -5.30 -59.72 -32.23
N LEU A 106 -4.15 -60.13 -32.76
CA LEU A 106 -3.52 -59.57 -33.96
C LEU A 106 -3.49 -60.62 -35.06
N LYS A 107 -4.12 -60.34 -36.21
CA LYS A 107 -4.07 -61.18 -37.39
C LYS A 107 -3.11 -60.59 -38.41
N PHE A 108 -2.19 -61.39 -38.94
CA PHE A 108 -1.18 -60.92 -39.89
C PHE A 108 -1.59 -61.18 -41.35
N LYS A 109 -1.25 -60.25 -42.24
CA LYS A 109 -1.43 -60.40 -43.70
C LYS A 109 -0.48 -61.44 -44.30
N ASN A 110 0.72 -61.56 -43.73
CA ASN A 110 1.80 -62.39 -44.27
C ASN A 110 2.38 -63.29 -43.16
N LYS A 111 2.55 -64.57 -43.49
CA LYS A 111 3.12 -65.60 -42.61
C LYS A 111 4.54 -65.28 -42.13
N LEU A 112 5.34 -64.56 -42.92
CA LEU A 112 6.71 -64.17 -42.57
C LEU A 112 6.74 -63.25 -41.35
N PHE A 113 5.89 -62.20 -41.33
CA PHE A 113 5.76 -61.29 -40.18
C PHE A 113 5.14 -61.98 -38.98
N TYR A 114 4.16 -62.86 -39.20
CA TYR A 114 3.60 -63.69 -38.14
C TYR A 114 4.67 -64.58 -37.47
N LEU A 115 5.50 -65.26 -38.26
CA LEU A 115 6.56 -66.10 -37.73
C LEU A 115 7.62 -65.29 -36.99
N ALA A 116 8.01 -64.12 -37.52
CA ALA A 116 8.93 -63.22 -36.84
C ALA A 116 8.35 -62.74 -35.50
N ALA A 117 7.08 -62.35 -35.47
CA ALA A 117 6.38 -61.95 -34.24
C ALA A 117 6.32 -63.11 -33.25
N LYS A 118 5.98 -64.32 -33.70
CA LYS A 118 6.01 -65.54 -32.87
C LYS A 118 7.36 -65.72 -32.20
N PHE A 119 8.45 -65.72 -32.98
CA PHE A 119 9.80 -65.89 -32.41
C PHE A 119 10.18 -64.77 -31.42
N ALA A 120 9.86 -63.52 -31.73
CA ALA A 120 10.20 -62.39 -30.86
C ALA A 120 9.36 -62.36 -29.58
N TRP A 121 8.07 -62.64 -29.67
CA TRP A 121 7.11 -62.47 -28.58
C TRP A 121 6.96 -63.70 -27.70
N GLU A 122 7.35 -64.90 -28.17
CA GLU A 122 7.45 -66.11 -27.33
C GLU A 122 8.36 -65.89 -26.11
N TRP A 123 9.28 -64.91 -26.19
CA TRP A 123 10.11 -64.46 -25.08
C TRP A 123 9.33 -64.20 -23.78
N VAL A 124 8.10 -63.68 -23.88
CA VAL A 124 7.23 -63.39 -22.72
C VAL A 124 6.78 -64.67 -22.00
N ASN A 125 6.64 -65.78 -22.73
CA ASN A 125 6.18 -67.05 -22.19
C ASN A 125 7.29 -67.85 -21.47
N TYR A 126 8.55 -67.43 -21.61
CA TYR A 126 9.68 -68.16 -21.03
C TYR A 126 9.84 -67.96 -19.52
N ASN A 127 9.18 -66.95 -18.94
CA ASN A 127 9.20 -66.69 -17.51
C ASN A 127 8.01 -65.82 -17.12
N ASP A 128 7.28 -66.19 -16.06
CA ASP A 128 6.08 -65.49 -15.60
C ASP A 128 6.34 -64.04 -15.13
N MET A 129 7.60 -63.66 -14.88
CA MET A 129 7.99 -62.27 -14.56
C MET A 129 8.21 -61.42 -15.82
N ARG A 130 8.28 -62.01 -17.02
CA ARG A 130 8.48 -61.26 -18.26
C ARG A 130 7.15 -60.70 -18.73
N SER A 131 7.17 -59.42 -19.08
CA SER A 131 6.08 -58.77 -19.79
C SER A 131 6.63 -57.93 -20.94
N PHE A 132 5.78 -57.57 -21.89
CA PHE A 132 6.12 -56.46 -22.77
C PHE A 132 4.92 -55.53 -22.98
N VAL A 133 5.22 -54.25 -23.17
CA VAL A 133 4.25 -53.20 -23.40
C VAL A 133 4.01 -53.07 -24.89
N MET A 134 2.79 -53.34 -25.34
CA MET A 134 2.35 -53.02 -26.68
C MET A 134 1.66 -51.65 -26.66
N VAL A 135 2.23 -50.67 -27.36
CA VAL A 135 1.63 -49.33 -27.48
C VAL A 135 0.72 -49.32 -28.70
N SER A 136 -0.58 -49.18 -28.44
CA SER A 136 -1.61 -49.36 -29.47
C SER A 136 -1.68 -48.18 -30.43
N SER A 137 -1.87 -48.50 -31.71
CA SER A 137 -2.13 -47.53 -32.77
C SER A 137 -3.36 -47.83 -33.61
N TRP A 138 -4.00 -48.97 -33.34
CA TRP A 138 -5.14 -49.46 -34.11
C TRP A 138 -6.44 -48.84 -33.58
N GLU A 139 -7.33 -48.48 -34.50
CA GLU A 139 -8.64 -47.92 -34.16
C GLU A 139 -9.45 -48.91 -33.29
N GLY A 140 -10.01 -48.43 -32.18
CA GLY A 140 -10.76 -49.26 -31.23
C GLY A 140 -9.91 -49.99 -30.18
N CYS A 141 -8.58 -49.84 -30.19
CA CYS A 141 -7.66 -50.44 -29.23
C CYS A 141 -7.09 -49.44 -28.21
N GLY A 142 -7.82 -48.36 -27.95
CA GLY A 142 -7.47 -47.28 -27.03
C GLY A 142 -8.34 -46.05 -27.24
N THR A 143 -8.15 -45.04 -26.39
CA THR A 143 -8.75 -43.72 -26.57
C THR A 143 -8.12 -43.04 -27.80
N PRO A 144 -8.90 -42.43 -28.71
CA PRO A 144 -8.34 -41.67 -29.81
C PRO A 144 -7.36 -40.61 -29.29
N ARG A 145 -6.15 -40.55 -29.87
CA ARG A 145 -5.04 -39.62 -29.56
C ARG A 145 -4.12 -39.95 -28.35
N GLU A 146 -4.43 -40.93 -27.50
CA GLU A 146 -3.68 -41.15 -26.25
C GLU A 146 -2.51 -42.16 -26.34
N ARG A 147 -2.44 -42.97 -27.41
CA ARG A 147 -1.44 -44.06 -27.58
C ARG A 147 -1.33 -44.92 -26.33
N ASP A 148 -2.43 -45.57 -25.97
CA ASP A 148 -2.53 -46.34 -24.72
C ASP A 148 -1.54 -47.52 -24.66
N PRO A 149 -0.78 -47.68 -23.55
CA PRO A 149 0.07 -48.83 -23.33
C PRO A 149 -0.73 -50.04 -22.81
N TRP A 150 -0.42 -51.22 -23.36
CA TRP A 150 -1.00 -52.49 -22.93
C TRP A 150 0.10 -53.44 -22.47
N VAL A 151 0.01 -53.90 -21.22
CA VAL A 151 0.98 -54.84 -20.66
C VAL A 151 0.58 -56.26 -21.06
N VAL A 152 1.42 -56.90 -21.87
CA VAL A 152 1.27 -58.28 -22.33
C VAL A 152 2.07 -59.19 -21.40
N SER A 153 1.37 -60.14 -20.78
CA SER A 153 1.96 -61.11 -19.84
C SER A 153 2.12 -62.52 -20.45
N ASN A 154 1.42 -62.81 -21.55
CA ASN A 154 1.44 -64.11 -22.21
C ASN A 154 1.01 -63.95 -23.68
N ALA A 155 1.56 -64.79 -24.56
CA ALA A 155 1.25 -64.78 -25.98
C ALA A 155 0.94 -66.20 -26.50
N VAL A 156 -0.17 -66.37 -27.20
CA VAL A 156 -0.59 -67.65 -27.80
C VAL A 156 -0.71 -67.48 -29.31
N PHE A 157 -0.12 -68.40 -30.06
CA PHE A 157 0.02 -68.30 -31.51
C PHE A 157 -0.77 -69.39 -32.25
N ASP A 158 -1.61 -68.98 -33.20
CA ASP A 158 -2.35 -69.87 -34.10
C ASP A 158 -1.72 -69.85 -35.50
N ASP A 159 -0.92 -70.89 -35.79
CA ASP A 159 -0.17 -71.01 -37.05
C ASP A 159 -1.08 -71.19 -38.28
N LYS A 160 -2.32 -71.67 -38.10
CA LYS A 160 -3.27 -71.85 -39.21
C LYS A 160 -3.93 -70.53 -39.56
N ALA A 161 -4.32 -69.75 -38.56
CA ALA A 161 -4.96 -68.46 -38.74
C ALA A 161 -3.95 -67.30 -38.95
N SER A 162 -2.65 -67.54 -38.70
CA SER A 162 -1.61 -66.49 -38.63
C SER A 162 -2.01 -65.39 -37.64
N THR A 163 -2.46 -65.81 -36.47
CA THR A 163 -3.03 -64.94 -35.43
C THR A 163 -2.25 -65.08 -34.13
N ALA A 164 -1.89 -63.96 -33.52
CA ALA A 164 -1.34 -63.90 -32.16
C ALA A 164 -2.43 -63.40 -31.19
N LYS A 165 -2.67 -64.14 -30.12
CA LYS A 165 -3.56 -63.77 -29.02
C LYS A 165 -2.73 -63.45 -27.79
N LEU A 166 -2.78 -62.21 -27.34
CA LEU A 166 -1.97 -61.68 -26.27
C LEU A 166 -2.87 -61.47 -25.04
N ALA A 167 -2.44 -62.00 -23.90
CA ALA A 167 -3.04 -61.68 -22.61
C ALA A 167 -2.56 -60.27 -22.20
N ALA A 168 -3.28 -59.27 -22.69
CA ALA A 168 -2.91 -57.86 -22.60
C ALA A 168 -3.89 -57.10 -21.69
N THR A 169 -3.38 -56.29 -20.77
CA THR A 169 -4.21 -55.41 -19.93
C THR A 169 -3.84 -53.94 -20.17
N LYS A 170 -4.84 -53.09 -20.37
CA LYS A 170 -4.64 -51.64 -20.51
C LYS A 170 -3.97 -51.08 -19.26
N SER A 171 -2.94 -50.26 -19.44
CA SER A 171 -2.16 -49.64 -18.37
C SER A 171 -2.02 -48.13 -18.61
N THR A 172 -1.25 -47.44 -17.76
CA THR A 172 -0.91 -46.03 -17.91
C THR A 172 0.58 -45.87 -18.17
N TRP A 173 0.98 -44.77 -18.81
CA TRP A 173 2.40 -44.46 -19.04
C TRP A 173 3.21 -44.46 -17.74
N GLN A 174 2.64 -43.90 -16.67
CA GLN A 174 3.25 -43.91 -15.33
C GLN A 174 3.54 -45.33 -14.82
N LYS A 175 2.69 -46.31 -15.12
CA LYS A 175 2.86 -47.70 -14.65
C LYS A 175 3.84 -48.50 -15.48
N VAL A 176 4.10 -48.13 -16.74
CA VAL A 176 4.92 -48.93 -17.67
C VAL A 176 6.29 -48.30 -17.95
N SER A 177 6.48 -47.03 -17.64
CA SER A 177 7.74 -46.31 -17.89
C SER A 177 8.69 -46.39 -16.71
N ASN A 178 9.88 -46.96 -16.90
CA ASN A 178 10.94 -46.90 -15.90
C ASN A 178 11.59 -45.50 -15.86
N THR A 179 12.00 -45.03 -17.03
CA THR A 179 12.51 -43.67 -17.26
C THR A 179 11.77 -43.11 -18.47
N THR A 180 11.45 -41.83 -18.44
CA THR A 180 10.86 -41.08 -19.55
C THR A 180 11.63 -39.79 -19.78
N VAL A 181 11.97 -39.52 -21.03
CA VAL A 181 12.55 -38.26 -21.49
C VAL A 181 11.55 -37.59 -22.42
N LEU A 182 11.20 -36.33 -22.13
CA LEU A 182 10.28 -35.52 -22.90
C LEU A 182 11.00 -34.26 -23.40
N ASP A 183 10.94 -34.04 -24.71
CA ASP A 183 11.41 -32.82 -25.38
C ASP A 183 10.21 -32.16 -26.06
N PHE A 184 10.05 -30.84 -25.94
CA PHE A 184 8.95 -30.12 -26.60
C PHE A 184 9.39 -28.78 -27.21
N GLY A 185 8.75 -28.42 -28.33
CA GLY A 185 9.04 -27.20 -29.08
C GLY A 185 8.32 -27.16 -30.44
N ASP A 186 8.48 -26.08 -31.20
CA ASP A 186 7.94 -25.96 -32.55
C ASP A 186 8.88 -26.56 -33.62
N ILE A 187 8.29 -27.29 -34.57
CA ILE A 187 8.96 -27.87 -35.75
C ILE A 187 8.25 -27.46 -37.04
N VAL A 188 8.93 -27.58 -38.17
CA VAL A 188 8.28 -27.52 -39.49
C VAL A 188 8.07 -28.94 -40.00
N VAL A 189 6.82 -29.34 -40.19
CA VAL A 189 6.49 -30.69 -40.67
C VAL A 189 7.02 -30.89 -42.09
N GLY A 190 7.87 -31.91 -42.29
CA GLY A 190 8.36 -32.28 -43.62
C GLY A 190 9.65 -31.59 -44.10
N HIS A 191 10.25 -30.67 -43.32
CA HIS A 191 11.53 -30.06 -43.69
C HIS A 191 12.72 -31.00 -43.38
N GLN A 192 13.60 -31.18 -44.37
CA GLN A 192 14.79 -32.04 -44.26
C GLN A 192 15.87 -31.35 -43.42
N GLY A 193 16.13 -31.83 -42.21
CA GLY A 193 17.19 -31.34 -41.34
C GLY A 193 17.90 -32.45 -40.55
N THR A 194 19.04 -32.88 -41.11
CA THR A 194 20.22 -33.54 -40.50
C THR A 194 20.08 -34.84 -39.69
N LYS A 195 20.92 -35.81 -40.05
CA LYS A 195 21.03 -37.18 -39.52
C LYS A 195 21.65 -37.30 -38.11
N ASP A 196 21.76 -36.22 -37.32
CA ASP A 196 22.50 -36.25 -36.06
C ASP A 196 21.67 -35.73 -34.87
N LYS A 197 21.54 -36.61 -33.86
CA LYS A 197 21.24 -36.40 -32.42
C LYS A 197 20.09 -35.42 -32.06
N ARG A 198 19.00 -36.01 -31.54
CA ARG A 198 17.77 -35.39 -30.99
C ARG A 198 16.98 -34.53 -32.01
N PHE A 199 15.81 -35.04 -32.42
CA PHE A 199 14.90 -34.39 -33.37
C PHE A 199 14.43 -32.99 -32.91
N LEU A 200 14.29 -32.81 -31.60
CA LEU A 200 14.14 -31.53 -30.92
C LEU A 200 15.46 -31.24 -30.20
N ASP A 201 16.22 -30.27 -30.72
CA ASP A 201 17.37 -29.72 -30.01
C ASP A 201 16.80 -28.63 -29.10
N VAL A 202 17.11 -28.68 -27.80
CA VAL A 202 16.67 -27.72 -26.75
C VAL A 202 17.17 -26.29 -27.04
N SER A 203 17.92 -26.09 -28.13
CA SER A 203 18.20 -24.77 -28.70
C SER A 203 16.92 -23.94 -28.94
N LEU A 204 16.94 -22.67 -28.53
CA LEU A 204 15.85 -21.68 -28.64
C LEU A 204 15.27 -21.48 -30.06
N ASN A 205 15.92 -22.05 -31.08
CA ASN A 205 15.49 -21.98 -32.48
C ASN A 205 14.22 -22.79 -32.78
N LYS A 206 13.82 -23.69 -31.87
CA LYS A 206 12.63 -24.54 -31.97
C LYS A 206 11.63 -24.26 -30.83
N ALA A 207 11.61 -23.06 -30.27
CA ALA A 207 10.73 -22.73 -29.15
C ALA A 207 9.26 -22.56 -29.57
N PHE A 208 8.35 -23.06 -28.74
CA PHE A 208 6.90 -22.79 -28.78
C PHE A 208 6.65 -21.32 -28.50
N THR A 209 5.89 -20.64 -29.36
CA THR A 209 5.60 -19.21 -29.21
C THR A 209 4.19 -18.95 -28.70
N LEU A 210 4.11 -18.21 -27.60
CA LEU A 210 2.89 -17.73 -26.98
C LEU A 210 2.65 -16.26 -27.33
N ASP A 211 1.53 -15.92 -27.94
CA ASP A 211 1.13 -14.52 -28.14
C ASP A 211 0.58 -13.95 -26.83
N VAL A 212 1.18 -12.86 -26.36
CA VAL A 212 0.77 -12.14 -25.15
C VAL A 212 0.12 -10.80 -25.49
N SER A 213 -0.19 -10.56 -26.76
CA SER A 213 -0.79 -9.32 -27.23
C SER A 213 -2.26 -9.22 -26.79
N SER A 214 -2.62 -8.14 -26.12
CA SER A 214 -4.00 -7.92 -25.64
C SER A 214 -4.28 -6.43 -25.47
N SER A 215 -5.51 -6.00 -25.76
CA SER A 215 -5.98 -4.63 -25.49
C SER A 215 -6.71 -4.57 -24.16
N PHE A 216 -6.47 -3.52 -23.38
CA PHE A 216 -7.14 -3.34 -22.09
C PHE A 216 -8.47 -2.57 -22.23
N PRO A 217 -9.40 -2.70 -21.28
CA PRO A 217 -10.64 -1.92 -21.27
C PRO A 217 -10.37 -0.41 -21.23
N THR A 218 -11.12 0.35 -22.02
CA THR A 218 -10.99 1.82 -22.12
C THR A 218 -11.44 2.55 -20.86
N GLU A 219 -12.47 2.05 -20.17
CA GLU A 219 -12.86 2.53 -18.84
C GLU A 219 -12.36 1.52 -17.81
N ILE A 220 -11.50 1.96 -16.90
CA ILE A 220 -10.93 1.11 -15.86
C ILE A 220 -11.73 1.28 -14.57
N VAL A 221 -11.98 2.52 -14.18
CA VAL A 221 -12.71 2.87 -12.95
C VAL A 221 -13.66 4.02 -13.25
N ASN A 222 -14.90 3.88 -12.77
CA ASN A 222 -15.87 4.96 -12.73
C ASN A 222 -16.59 4.91 -11.39
N TRP A 223 -16.17 5.78 -10.47
CA TRP A 223 -16.68 5.87 -9.12
C TRP A 223 -17.32 7.23 -8.89
N THR A 224 -18.49 7.23 -8.25
CA THR A 224 -19.19 8.45 -7.86
C THR A 224 -19.78 8.27 -6.46
N MET A 225 -19.76 9.34 -5.67
CA MET A 225 -20.43 9.43 -4.39
C MET A 225 -21.20 10.75 -4.36
N ASN A 226 -22.53 10.64 -4.46
CA ASN A 226 -23.41 11.79 -4.44
C ASN A 226 -24.35 11.64 -3.24
N THR A 227 -24.06 12.40 -2.19
CA THR A 227 -24.86 12.48 -0.97
C THR A 227 -25.15 13.95 -0.66
N PRO A 228 -26.13 14.26 0.22
CA PRO A 228 -26.43 15.65 0.59
C PRO A 228 -25.26 16.44 1.19
N PHE A 229 -24.17 15.77 1.59
CA PHE A 229 -23.02 16.38 2.27
C PHE A 229 -21.69 16.18 1.52
N VAL A 230 -21.66 15.34 0.48
CA VAL A 230 -20.46 15.01 -0.29
C VAL A 230 -20.83 14.79 -1.76
N ASP A 231 -20.19 15.55 -2.64
CA ASP A 231 -20.22 15.36 -4.09
C ASP A 231 -18.81 15.06 -4.58
N ALA A 232 -18.56 13.81 -4.98
CA ALA A 232 -17.25 13.38 -5.46
C ALA A 232 -17.34 12.35 -6.58
N SER A 233 -16.40 12.41 -7.52
CA SER A 233 -16.26 11.47 -8.62
C SER A 233 -14.80 11.19 -8.94
N LEU A 234 -14.55 9.98 -9.45
CA LEU A 234 -13.27 9.52 -9.95
C LEU A 234 -13.52 8.69 -11.21
N ALA A 235 -12.88 9.07 -12.31
CA ALA A 235 -12.77 8.25 -13.51
C ALA A 235 -11.30 7.95 -13.79
N ILE A 236 -10.99 6.68 -14.08
CA ILE A 236 -9.69 6.25 -14.59
C ILE A 236 -9.95 5.58 -15.92
N ASN A 237 -9.43 6.19 -16.98
CA ASN A 237 -9.58 5.74 -18.35
C ASN A 237 -8.24 5.29 -18.91
N CYS A 238 -8.30 4.24 -19.71
CA CYS A 238 -7.24 3.78 -20.55
C CYS A 238 -7.42 4.37 -21.96
N VAL A 239 -6.49 5.23 -22.38
CA VAL A 239 -6.51 5.84 -23.72
C VAL A 239 -5.91 4.88 -24.75
N ASN A 240 -4.77 4.27 -24.40
CA ASN A 240 -4.05 3.33 -25.24
C ASN A 240 -3.23 2.41 -24.33
N CYS A 241 -3.89 1.36 -23.84
CA CYS A 241 -3.24 0.37 -23.01
C CYS A 241 -3.45 -1.04 -23.52
N GLY A 242 -2.41 -1.82 -23.32
CA GLY A 242 -2.36 -3.18 -23.79
C GLY A 242 -0.95 -3.71 -23.81
N THR A 243 -0.84 -4.97 -24.18
CA THR A 243 0.41 -5.70 -24.35
C THR A 243 0.58 -6.09 -25.81
N THR A 244 1.83 -6.33 -26.18
CA THR A 244 2.24 -6.82 -27.51
C THR A 244 3.40 -7.80 -27.36
N GLY A 245 3.59 -8.65 -28.36
CA GLY A 245 4.77 -9.50 -28.48
C GLY A 245 4.48 -10.97 -28.20
N THR A 246 5.54 -11.79 -28.22
CA THR A 246 5.42 -13.24 -28.01
C THR A 246 6.48 -13.74 -27.03
N LEU A 247 6.12 -14.74 -26.21
CA LEU A 247 7.03 -15.49 -25.36
C LEU A 247 7.38 -16.81 -26.02
N ALA A 248 8.66 -17.09 -26.18
CA ALA A 248 9.15 -18.34 -26.75
C ALA A 248 9.62 -19.28 -25.63
N PHE A 249 8.98 -20.44 -25.48
CA PHE A 249 9.30 -21.47 -24.50
C PHE A 249 9.94 -22.70 -25.16
N ALA A 250 10.95 -23.27 -24.51
CA ALA A 250 11.51 -24.58 -24.85
C ALA A 250 11.90 -25.31 -23.56
N GLY A 251 11.69 -26.61 -23.51
CA GLY A 251 11.99 -27.38 -22.30
C GLY A 251 12.37 -28.83 -22.56
N HIS A 252 13.01 -29.40 -21.55
CA HIS A 252 13.49 -30.77 -21.48
C HIS A 252 13.18 -31.32 -20.09
N VAL A 253 12.50 -32.47 -20.05
CA VAL A 253 12.07 -33.11 -18.82
C VAL A 253 12.56 -34.56 -18.81
N GLU A 254 13.24 -34.96 -17.73
CA GLU A 254 13.57 -36.35 -17.46
C GLU A 254 12.89 -36.77 -16.15
N ALA A 255 12.13 -37.87 -16.19
CA ALA A 255 11.42 -38.40 -15.03
C ALA A 255 11.61 -39.92 -14.91
N SER A 256 11.63 -40.45 -13.69
CA SER A 256 11.71 -41.89 -13.41
C SER A 256 10.70 -42.35 -12.37
N LEU A 257 10.34 -43.63 -12.44
CA LEU A 257 9.38 -44.29 -11.55
C LEU A 257 9.81 -44.28 -10.06
N PHE A 258 11.12 -44.27 -9.79
CA PHE A 258 11.67 -44.39 -8.44
C PHE A 258 12.35 -43.11 -7.94
N GLY A 259 12.74 -42.20 -8.84
CA GLY A 259 13.38 -40.92 -8.54
C GLY A 259 12.46 -39.70 -8.70
N GLY A 260 11.27 -39.85 -9.29
CA GLY A 260 10.39 -38.71 -9.59
C GLY A 260 10.91 -37.88 -10.75
N LEU A 261 10.82 -36.55 -10.65
CA LEU A 261 11.38 -35.62 -11.63
C LEU A 261 12.91 -35.52 -11.43
N GLU A 262 13.69 -36.06 -12.37
CA GLU A 262 15.16 -36.15 -12.26
C GLU A 262 15.88 -34.96 -12.90
N LYS A 263 15.36 -34.46 -14.04
CA LYS A 263 15.83 -33.23 -14.67
C LYS A 263 14.66 -32.40 -15.17
N PHE A 264 14.79 -31.10 -14.99
CA PHE A 264 13.84 -30.13 -15.49
C PHE A 264 14.61 -28.92 -16.01
N GLU A 265 14.62 -28.75 -17.33
CA GLU A 265 15.09 -27.55 -17.98
C GLU A 265 13.94 -26.85 -18.68
N LEU A 266 13.71 -25.59 -18.33
CA LEU A 266 12.74 -24.72 -18.99
C LEU A 266 13.42 -23.41 -19.35
N SER A 267 13.24 -22.96 -20.58
CA SER A 267 13.72 -21.65 -21.03
C SER A 267 12.57 -20.82 -21.57
N ALA A 268 12.63 -19.51 -21.30
CA ALA A 268 11.73 -18.50 -21.84
C ALA A 268 12.55 -17.35 -22.42
N ALA A 269 12.19 -16.91 -23.63
CA ALA A 269 12.78 -15.75 -24.30
C ALA A 269 11.69 -14.85 -24.90
N PRO A 270 11.75 -13.52 -24.69
CA PRO A 270 10.77 -12.60 -25.24
C PRO A 270 11.07 -12.28 -26.71
N ARG A 271 10.03 -11.92 -27.47
CA ARG A 271 10.13 -11.34 -28.82
C ARG A 271 9.18 -10.18 -28.95
N ASN A 272 9.72 -8.98 -29.05
CA ASN A 272 9.01 -7.71 -29.10
C ASN A 272 7.98 -7.55 -27.98
N ILE A 273 8.30 -8.01 -26.77
CA ILE A 273 7.39 -7.85 -25.64
C ILE A 273 7.39 -6.40 -25.20
N ALA A 274 6.22 -5.79 -25.27
CA ALA A 274 6.00 -4.45 -24.76
C ALA A 274 4.61 -4.32 -24.13
N ALA A 275 4.53 -3.48 -23.10
CA ALA A 275 3.29 -3.05 -22.47
C ALA A 275 3.18 -1.54 -22.56
N ASN A 276 2.03 -1.04 -22.97
CA ASN A 276 1.70 0.38 -22.99
C ASN A 276 0.57 0.64 -21.99
N LEU A 277 0.69 1.72 -21.24
CA LEU A 277 -0.28 2.19 -20.27
C LEU A 277 -0.41 3.71 -20.41
N ASP A 278 -1.24 4.14 -21.35
CA ASP A 278 -1.66 5.54 -21.48
C ASP A 278 -2.94 5.76 -20.68
N LEU A 279 -2.84 6.50 -19.57
CA LEU A 279 -3.90 6.71 -18.59
C LEU A 279 -4.39 8.15 -18.61
N SER A 280 -5.71 8.31 -18.45
CA SER A 280 -6.38 9.57 -18.15
C SER A 280 -7.14 9.42 -16.84
N LEU A 281 -6.84 10.27 -15.87
CA LEU A 281 -7.46 10.29 -14.55
C LEU A 281 -8.23 11.59 -14.39
N GLU A 282 -9.51 11.49 -14.08
CA GLU A 282 -10.36 12.62 -13.77
C GLU A 282 -10.88 12.46 -12.34
N PHE A 283 -10.72 13.48 -11.51
CA PHE A 283 -11.31 13.46 -10.18
C PHE A 283 -11.93 14.81 -9.84
N LYS A 284 -12.98 14.76 -9.03
CA LYS A 284 -13.72 15.92 -8.55
C LYS A 284 -14.22 15.65 -7.14
N GLY A 285 -14.10 16.60 -6.23
CA GLY A 285 -14.70 16.57 -4.90
C GLY A 285 -13.76 16.96 -3.77
N GLU A 286 -14.29 17.04 -2.55
CA GLU A 286 -13.53 17.31 -1.33
C GLU A 286 -13.87 16.24 -0.28
N VAL A 287 -13.10 15.14 -0.30
CA VAL A 287 -13.36 13.95 0.50
C VAL A 287 -12.08 13.45 1.14
N ASP A 288 -12.07 13.45 2.46
CA ASP A 288 -11.11 12.74 3.29
C ASP A 288 -11.72 11.38 3.68
N PHE A 289 -11.09 10.29 3.23
CA PHE A 289 -11.56 8.93 3.52
C PHE A 289 -11.12 8.44 4.90
N ASP A 290 -10.54 9.30 5.75
CA ASP A 290 -10.23 8.98 7.15
C ASP A 290 -11.51 8.59 7.94
N GLY A 291 -11.64 7.30 8.27
CA GLY A 291 -12.83 6.72 8.92
C GLY A 291 -13.92 6.24 7.96
N LEU A 292 -13.71 6.35 6.64
CA LEU A 292 -14.53 5.77 5.57
C LEU A 292 -13.72 4.70 4.83
N PRO A 293 -14.34 3.70 4.20
CA PRO A 293 -13.60 2.79 3.33
C PRO A 293 -13.07 3.58 2.13
N ALA A 294 -11.75 3.80 2.10
CA ALA A 294 -11.07 4.43 0.98
C ALA A 294 -11.36 3.66 -0.32
N PRO A 295 -11.70 4.33 -1.43
CA PRO A 295 -11.90 3.66 -2.70
C PRO A 295 -10.56 3.07 -3.14
N GLY A 296 -10.51 1.75 -3.07
CA GLY A 296 -9.44 0.95 -3.60
C GLY A 296 -10.03 -0.35 -4.11
N LYS A 297 -9.60 -0.75 -5.29
CA LYS A 297 -10.04 -2.00 -5.91
C LYS A 297 -8.84 -2.62 -6.57
N GLU A 298 -8.67 -3.91 -6.35
CA GLU A 298 -7.85 -4.76 -7.21
C GLU A 298 -8.79 -5.40 -8.22
N TRP A 299 -8.36 -5.45 -9.48
CA TRP A 299 -9.05 -6.20 -10.51
C TRP A 299 -8.04 -6.90 -11.39
N THR A 300 -8.47 -8.03 -11.93
CA THR A 300 -7.75 -8.71 -13.00
C THR A 300 -8.14 -8.03 -14.31
N LEU A 301 -7.21 -7.24 -14.87
CA LEU A 301 -7.34 -6.58 -16.17
C LEU A 301 -7.52 -7.61 -17.28
N VAL A 302 -6.75 -8.69 -17.20
CA VAL A 302 -6.73 -9.77 -18.16
C VAL A 302 -6.38 -11.05 -17.42
N GLU A 303 -7.25 -12.05 -17.49
CA GLU A 303 -6.90 -13.45 -17.23
C GLU A 303 -6.95 -14.14 -18.58
N LEU A 304 -5.78 -14.41 -19.18
CA LEU A 304 -5.72 -15.24 -20.36
C LEU A 304 -5.52 -16.69 -19.89
N PRO A 305 -6.57 -17.53 -19.87
CA PRO A 305 -6.36 -18.93 -20.17
C PRO A 305 -5.90 -18.96 -21.63
N LEU A 306 -4.59 -18.94 -21.83
CA LEU A 306 -4.05 -18.74 -23.16
C LEU A 306 -4.51 -19.92 -24.03
N PRO A 307 -5.11 -19.68 -25.22
CA PRO A 307 -5.66 -20.72 -26.12
C PRO A 307 -4.57 -21.60 -26.78
N SER A 308 -3.45 -21.77 -26.11
CA SER A 308 -2.23 -22.39 -26.61
C SER A 308 -1.48 -23.21 -25.56
N GLY A 309 -2.06 -23.40 -24.37
CA GLY A 309 -1.70 -24.57 -23.57
C GLY A 309 -1.99 -25.84 -24.37
N TRP A 310 -1.16 -26.85 -24.25
CA TRP A 310 -1.30 -28.10 -24.97
C TRP A 310 -1.14 -29.26 -24.00
N ARG A 311 -1.75 -30.39 -24.35
CA ARG A 311 -1.52 -31.63 -23.61
C ARG A 311 -1.29 -32.79 -24.55
N VAL A 312 -0.41 -33.68 -24.11
CA VAL A 312 -0.36 -35.06 -24.55
C VAL A 312 -1.18 -35.85 -23.54
N PRO A 313 -2.43 -36.23 -23.88
CA PRO A 313 -3.32 -36.85 -22.91
C PRO A 313 -2.69 -38.08 -22.23
N GLY A 314 -2.81 -38.15 -20.90
CA GLY A 314 -2.24 -39.24 -20.10
C GLY A 314 -0.71 -39.23 -19.93
N VAL A 315 0.00 -38.20 -20.44
CA VAL A 315 1.46 -38.06 -20.35
C VAL A 315 1.86 -36.72 -19.74
N LEU A 316 1.47 -35.61 -20.37
CA LEU A 316 1.98 -34.28 -20.07
C LEU A 316 0.94 -33.20 -20.40
N THR A 317 0.75 -32.27 -19.48
CA THR A 317 -0.01 -31.03 -19.71
C THR A 317 0.94 -29.84 -19.54
N PHE A 318 0.93 -28.93 -20.52
CA PHE A 318 1.66 -27.67 -20.47
C PHE A 318 0.65 -26.52 -20.64
N GLY A 319 0.56 -25.64 -19.65
CA GLY A 319 -0.38 -24.52 -19.66
C GLY A 319 0.26 -23.24 -19.13
N PRO A 320 0.66 -22.29 -19.98
CA PRO A 320 0.96 -20.96 -19.49
C PRO A 320 -0.36 -20.25 -19.15
N ASN A 321 -0.41 -19.62 -17.98
CA ASN A 321 -1.46 -18.70 -17.58
C ASN A 321 -0.83 -17.31 -17.40
N VAL A 322 -1.44 -16.30 -18.02
CA VAL A 322 -1.04 -14.91 -17.80
C VAL A 322 -2.18 -14.22 -17.06
N LYS A 323 -1.87 -13.74 -15.85
CA LYS A 323 -2.74 -12.88 -15.05
C LYS A 323 -2.17 -11.49 -15.01
N ILE A 324 -2.89 -10.54 -15.57
CA ILE A 324 -2.59 -9.12 -15.43
C ILE A 324 -3.59 -8.57 -14.43
N ASN A 325 -3.10 -8.20 -13.26
CA ASN A 325 -3.84 -7.49 -12.23
C ASN A 325 -3.48 -6.00 -12.25
N ALA A 326 -4.42 -5.17 -11.85
CA ALA A 326 -4.14 -3.79 -11.51
C ALA A 326 -4.89 -3.42 -10.24
N GLY A 327 -4.32 -2.49 -9.52
CA GLY A 327 -4.92 -1.96 -8.30
C GLY A 327 -4.68 -0.47 -8.20
N TYR A 328 -5.65 0.21 -7.61
CA TYR A 328 -5.50 1.59 -7.17
C TYR A 328 -5.98 1.71 -5.74
N THR A 329 -5.42 2.70 -5.05
CA THR A 329 -5.93 3.18 -3.77
C THR A 329 -5.86 4.69 -3.76
N ILE A 330 -6.96 5.32 -3.34
CA ILE A 330 -7.05 6.77 -3.18
C ILE A 330 -7.34 7.08 -1.72
N GLU A 331 -6.40 7.78 -1.10
CA GLU A 331 -6.46 8.11 0.33
C GLU A 331 -7.18 9.46 0.56
N TYR A 332 -7.16 10.37 -0.41
CA TYR A 332 -7.74 11.72 -0.30
C TYR A 332 -8.01 12.34 -1.69
N ILE A 333 -9.16 13.01 -1.86
CA ILE A 333 -9.50 13.81 -3.04
C ILE A 333 -9.82 15.24 -2.56
N GLY A 334 -9.10 16.24 -3.09
CA GLY A 334 -9.41 17.66 -2.86
C GLY A 334 -9.28 18.47 -4.15
N GLY A 335 -10.41 18.96 -4.67
CA GLY A 335 -10.50 19.80 -5.87
C GLY A 335 -11.04 19.07 -7.10
N GLU A 336 -10.83 19.67 -8.27
CA GLU A 336 -11.15 19.10 -9.58
C GLU A 336 -9.88 19.07 -10.45
N ALA A 337 -9.69 17.96 -11.16
CA ALA A 337 -8.50 17.70 -11.93
C ALA A 337 -8.67 16.71 -13.07
N SER A 338 -7.95 16.98 -14.14
CA SER A 338 -7.60 15.98 -15.14
C SER A 338 -6.07 15.78 -15.17
N VAL A 339 -5.65 14.52 -15.16
CA VAL A 339 -4.24 14.11 -15.22
C VAL A 339 -4.09 13.09 -16.34
N THR A 340 -3.22 13.34 -17.30
CA THR A 340 -2.86 12.36 -18.32
C THR A 340 -1.38 11.98 -18.21
N THR A 341 -1.10 10.69 -18.34
CA THR A 341 0.26 10.16 -18.34
C THR A 341 0.34 8.91 -19.20
N GLY A 342 1.54 8.58 -19.66
CA GLY A 342 1.77 7.38 -20.46
C GLY A 342 3.06 6.72 -20.08
N ILE A 343 3.04 5.40 -19.96
CA ILE A 343 4.22 4.58 -19.70
C ILE A 343 4.24 3.47 -20.73
N SER A 344 5.39 3.30 -21.38
CA SER A 344 5.69 2.13 -22.18
C SER A 344 6.87 1.38 -21.56
N ALA A 345 6.72 0.07 -21.43
CA ALA A 345 7.77 -0.82 -20.96
C ALA A 345 8.05 -1.85 -22.05
N ARG A 346 9.32 -2.08 -22.37
CA ARG A 346 9.77 -3.04 -23.37
C ARG A 346 10.80 -3.99 -22.79
N VAL A 347 10.58 -5.29 -22.92
CA VAL A 347 11.60 -6.28 -22.54
C VAL A 347 12.54 -6.49 -23.73
N PRO A 348 13.88 -6.35 -23.56
CA PRO A 348 14.82 -6.61 -24.65
C PRO A 348 14.70 -8.04 -25.19
N ASP A 349 14.72 -8.21 -26.52
CA ASP A 349 14.66 -9.53 -27.18
C ASP A 349 15.88 -10.43 -26.88
N SER A 350 16.96 -9.84 -26.35
CA SER A 350 18.14 -10.59 -25.89
C SER A 350 17.96 -11.23 -24.51
N SER A 351 16.80 -11.05 -23.86
CA SER A 351 16.54 -11.58 -22.53
C SER A 351 16.37 -13.10 -22.54
N VAL A 352 16.87 -13.76 -21.50
CA VAL A 352 16.79 -15.22 -21.35
C VAL A 352 16.50 -15.53 -19.89
N ALA A 353 15.46 -16.33 -19.66
CA ALA A 353 15.19 -16.95 -18.37
C ALA A 353 15.30 -18.45 -18.56
N LYS A 354 16.20 -19.10 -17.81
CA LYS A 354 16.40 -20.54 -17.82
C LYS A 354 16.33 -21.07 -16.39
N VAL A 355 15.49 -22.08 -16.18
CA VAL A 355 15.47 -22.90 -14.97
C VAL A 355 16.06 -24.26 -15.34
N ASP A 356 16.97 -24.76 -14.51
CA ASP A 356 17.63 -26.07 -14.64
C ASP A 356 17.79 -26.68 -13.24
N LEU A 357 16.80 -27.45 -12.79
CA LEU A 357 16.79 -28.00 -11.43
C LEU A 357 17.88 -29.04 -11.17
N ALA A 358 18.58 -29.51 -12.22
CA ALA A 358 19.71 -30.43 -12.10
C ALA A 358 21.07 -29.71 -11.98
N SER A 359 21.10 -28.39 -12.19
CA SER A 359 22.30 -27.55 -12.12
C SER A 359 22.60 -27.06 -10.70
N LYS A 360 23.89 -26.79 -10.40
CA LYS A 360 24.32 -26.12 -9.17
C LYS A 360 23.77 -24.69 -9.04
N ASN A 361 23.50 -24.05 -10.18
CA ASN A 361 22.83 -22.76 -10.27
C ASN A 361 21.50 -23.01 -11.00
N PRO A 362 20.41 -23.26 -10.26
CA PRO A 362 19.17 -23.75 -10.85
C PRO A 362 18.42 -22.71 -11.68
N VAL A 363 18.87 -21.46 -11.67
CA VAL A 363 18.22 -20.33 -12.35
C VAL A 363 19.28 -19.46 -13.01
N THR A 364 19.08 -19.14 -14.29
CA THR A 364 19.85 -18.13 -15.04
C THR A 364 18.88 -17.13 -15.64
N ILE A 365 18.95 -15.87 -15.23
CA ILE A 365 18.09 -14.81 -15.73
C ILE A 365 18.94 -13.62 -16.15
N SER A 366 18.76 -13.16 -17.39
CA SER A 366 19.46 -12.01 -17.96
C SER A 366 18.55 -11.21 -18.88
N GLY A 367 18.70 -9.88 -18.88
CA GLY A 367 18.01 -8.97 -19.82
C GLY A 367 16.56 -8.63 -19.48
N TRP A 368 15.90 -9.38 -18.59
CA TRP A 368 14.46 -9.24 -18.28
C TRP A 368 14.04 -7.96 -17.56
N ILE A 369 14.99 -7.05 -17.27
CA ILE A 369 14.66 -5.72 -16.76
C ILE A 369 14.13 -4.90 -17.96
N PRO A 370 12.87 -4.44 -17.95
CA PRO A 370 12.32 -3.73 -19.09
C PRO A 370 12.96 -2.35 -19.23
N GLU A 371 13.17 -1.94 -20.48
CA GLU A 371 13.42 -0.56 -20.87
C GLU A 371 12.12 0.22 -20.75
N ILE A 372 12.13 1.31 -19.99
CA ILE A 372 10.94 2.12 -19.74
C ILE A 372 11.07 3.47 -20.43
N GLU A 373 10.03 3.84 -21.17
CA GLU A 373 9.82 5.19 -21.67
C GLU A 373 8.56 5.77 -21.05
N THR A 374 8.59 7.07 -20.71
CA THR A 374 7.47 7.76 -20.08
C THR A 374 7.09 8.99 -20.89
N LYS A 375 5.79 9.21 -21.09
CA LYS A 375 5.26 10.49 -21.56
C LYS A 375 5.23 11.50 -20.40
N PRO A 376 5.40 12.81 -20.68
CA PRO A 376 5.26 13.84 -19.67
C PRO A 376 3.91 13.74 -18.96
N LEU A 377 3.90 14.06 -17.66
CA LEU A 377 2.68 14.19 -16.88
C LEU A 377 2.01 15.52 -17.24
N GLU A 378 0.85 15.49 -17.88
CA GLU A 378 0.05 16.69 -18.17
C GLU A 378 -1.07 16.79 -17.13
N ILE A 379 -1.21 17.97 -16.52
CA ILE A 379 -2.19 18.21 -15.45
C ILE A 379 -2.92 19.51 -15.73
N GLU A 380 -4.24 19.44 -15.76
CA GLU A 380 -5.14 20.59 -15.83
C GLU A 380 -5.95 20.65 -14.53
N ALA A 381 -5.49 21.40 -13.51
CA ALA A 381 -6.17 21.39 -12.21
C ALA A 381 -5.72 22.40 -11.12
N GLN A 382 -6.57 22.54 -10.08
CA GLN A 382 -6.25 23.05 -8.73
C GLN A 382 -6.38 21.87 -7.72
N ILE A 383 -5.28 21.30 -7.21
CA ILE A 383 -5.30 19.97 -6.54
C ILE A 383 -4.58 19.91 -5.19
N HIS A 384 -5.13 19.08 -4.30
CA HIS A 384 -4.40 18.29 -3.30
C HIS A 384 -4.82 16.81 -3.41
N ALA A 385 -3.93 15.85 -3.75
CA ALA A 385 -4.29 14.43 -3.88
C ALA A 385 -3.12 13.48 -3.55
N ARG A 386 -3.41 12.28 -3.03
CA ARG A 386 -2.43 11.20 -2.90
C ARG A 386 -3.03 9.91 -3.45
N ALA A 387 -2.37 9.33 -4.45
CA ALA A 387 -2.82 8.15 -5.16
C ALA A 387 -1.66 7.16 -5.34
N LYS A 388 -1.98 5.88 -5.22
CA LYS A 388 -1.10 4.78 -5.62
C LYS A 388 -1.76 4.00 -6.74
N LEU A 389 -1.00 3.76 -7.79
CA LEU A 389 -1.43 2.94 -8.91
C LEU A 389 -0.33 1.93 -9.19
N TYR A 390 -0.73 0.67 -9.27
CA TYR A 390 0.19 -0.38 -9.69
C TYR A 390 -0.49 -1.32 -10.67
N THR A 391 0.34 -1.89 -11.55
CA THR A 391 -0.04 -3.02 -12.39
C THR A 391 0.93 -4.16 -12.15
N GLU A 392 0.35 -5.35 -12.00
CA GLU A 392 1.06 -6.60 -11.77
C GLU A 392 0.77 -7.54 -12.92
N VAL A 393 1.81 -7.96 -13.63
CA VAL A 393 1.77 -8.97 -14.68
C VAL A 393 2.42 -10.23 -14.12
N ALA A 394 1.61 -11.21 -13.77
CA ALA A 394 2.06 -12.53 -13.37
C ALA A 394 1.96 -13.50 -14.57
N VAL A 395 3.10 -14.03 -14.99
CA VAL A 395 3.19 -15.07 -16.02
C VAL A 395 3.53 -16.38 -15.32
N ALA A 396 2.55 -17.27 -15.18
CA ALA A 396 2.74 -18.61 -14.65
C ALA A 396 2.86 -19.61 -15.80
N ALA A 397 3.83 -20.51 -15.74
CA ALA A 397 3.91 -21.69 -16.60
C ALA A 397 3.73 -22.93 -15.73
N SER A 398 2.68 -23.71 -15.99
CA SER A 398 2.47 -25.00 -15.35
C SER A 398 2.90 -26.14 -16.27
N ILE A 399 3.62 -27.11 -15.69
CA ILE A 399 3.98 -28.36 -16.33
C ILE A 399 3.55 -29.50 -15.42
N GLU A 400 2.60 -30.29 -15.86
CA GLU A 400 2.10 -31.46 -15.14
C GLU A 400 2.44 -32.73 -15.91
N ALA A 401 3.28 -33.58 -15.33
CA ALA A 401 3.66 -34.86 -15.92
C ALA A 401 3.18 -36.00 -15.02
N PHE A 402 2.44 -36.96 -15.58
CA PHE A 402 1.93 -38.14 -14.86
C PHE A 402 1.21 -37.80 -13.53
N ASP A 403 0.37 -36.77 -13.54
CA ASP A 403 -0.44 -36.29 -12.40
C ASP A 403 0.38 -35.72 -11.22
N ASN A 404 1.66 -35.37 -11.45
CA ASN A 404 2.47 -34.55 -10.54
C ASN A 404 2.79 -33.21 -11.20
N GLY A 405 2.37 -32.12 -10.57
CA GLY A 405 2.51 -30.76 -11.09
C GLY A 405 3.74 -30.03 -10.57
N LEU A 406 4.52 -29.47 -11.50
CA LEU A 406 5.53 -28.46 -11.24
C LEU A 406 5.06 -27.13 -11.82
N ASN A 407 5.02 -26.08 -11.00
CA ASN A 407 4.65 -24.74 -11.42
C ASN A 407 5.85 -23.81 -11.27
N VAL A 408 6.08 -22.99 -12.29
CA VAL A 408 7.07 -21.91 -12.28
C VAL A 408 6.37 -20.62 -12.66
N GLU A 409 6.40 -19.65 -11.76
CA GLU A 409 5.74 -18.36 -11.88
C GLU A 409 6.77 -17.23 -11.93
N VAL A 410 6.67 -16.40 -12.95
CA VAL A 410 7.43 -15.15 -13.09
C VAL A 410 6.46 -14.00 -12.83
N GLY A 411 6.64 -13.32 -11.70
CA GLY A 411 5.84 -12.15 -11.31
C GLY A 411 6.58 -10.86 -11.66
N ILE A 412 5.97 -10.01 -12.48
CA ILE A 412 6.50 -8.69 -12.86
C ILE A 412 5.54 -7.62 -12.36
N LYS A 413 5.96 -6.77 -11.42
CA LYS A 413 5.18 -5.59 -10.99
C LYS A 413 5.77 -4.35 -11.63
N VAL A 414 5.14 -3.89 -12.71
CA VAL A 414 5.54 -2.71 -13.47
C VAL A 414 4.30 -2.11 -14.15
N PRO A 415 4.08 -0.79 -14.07
CA PRO A 415 4.68 0.17 -13.13
C PRO A 415 4.16 0.01 -11.69
N ASP A 416 5.01 0.32 -10.70
CA ASP A 416 4.59 0.66 -9.33
C ASP A 416 4.68 2.19 -9.18
N ILE A 417 3.59 2.90 -9.47
CA ILE A 417 3.57 4.37 -9.45
C ILE A 417 3.14 4.86 -8.07
N THR A 418 4.03 5.61 -7.44
CA THR A 418 3.70 6.40 -6.25
C THR A 418 3.57 7.87 -6.66
N VAL A 419 2.37 8.44 -6.52
CA VAL A 419 2.13 9.87 -6.71
C VAL A 419 1.84 10.52 -5.36
N THR A 420 2.66 11.51 -5.02
CA THR A 420 2.55 12.32 -3.81
C THR A 420 2.35 13.77 -4.22
N ALA A 421 1.14 14.30 -4.04
CA ALA A 421 0.95 15.74 -4.06
C ALA A 421 1.12 16.30 -2.64
N ALA A 422 1.88 17.38 -2.54
CA ALA A 422 1.93 18.25 -1.41
C ALA A 422 1.54 19.63 -1.92
N ALA A 423 0.63 20.32 -1.25
CA ALA A 423 0.45 21.73 -1.51
C ALA A 423 0.99 22.54 -0.35
N GLY A 424 1.33 23.77 -0.65
CA GLY A 424 1.70 24.75 0.34
C GLY A 424 1.54 26.14 -0.21
N TYR A 425 2.06 27.10 0.53
CA TYR A 425 1.71 28.50 0.38
C TYR A 425 2.97 29.37 0.50
N THR A 426 3.05 30.45 -0.27
CA THR A 426 4.14 31.45 -0.41
C THR A 426 5.54 30.86 -0.59
N GLY A 427 6.13 30.98 -1.79
CA GLY A 427 7.47 30.43 -2.06
C GLY A 427 7.52 28.90 -2.08
N PHE A 428 6.37 28.24 -1.99
CA PHE A 428 6.24 26.79 -2.01
C PHE A 428 6.76 26.17 -3.31
N CYS A 429 6.47 26.85 -4.43
CA CYS A 429 7.15 26.60 -5.69
C CYS A 429 8.30 27.60 -5.85
N ALA A 430 9.55 27.11 -5.80
CA ALA A 430 10.74 27.95 -5.97
C ALA A 430 10.76 28.69 -7.33
N ASN A 431 10.01 28.17 -8.29
CA ASN A 431 9.91 28.60 -9.67
C ASN A 431 9.08 29.89 -9.81
N ASP A 432 8.10 30.11 -8.92
CA ASP A 432 7.23 31.30 -8.93
C ASP A 432 6.90 31.71 -7.48
N PRO A 433 7.86 32.31 -6.77
CA PRO A 433 7.75 32.58 -5.34
C PRO A 433 6.74 33.66 -4.97
N ASN A 434 6.21 34.39 -5.97
CA ASN A 434 5.27 35.50 -5.80
C ASN A 434 3.80 35.05 -5.78
N LYS A 435 3.51 33.77 -6.09
CA LYS A 435 2.17 33.20 -6.04
C LYS A 435 1.90 32.62 -4.66
N ALA A 436 0.68 32.90 -4.18
CA ALA A 436 0.27 32.59 -2.82
C ALA A 436 0.14 31.10 -2.58
N TYR A 437 -0.37 30.34 -3.55
CA TYR A 437 -0.59 28.91 -3.45
C TYR A 437 0.37 28.17 -4.38
N GLY A 438 0.83 27.00 -3.97
CA GLY A 438 1.63 26.12 -4.80
C GLY A 438 1.24 24.66 -4.58
N VAL A 439 1.17 23.88 -5.65
CA VAL A 439 0.95 22.44 -5.63
C VAL A 439 2.20 21.78 -6.19
N LYS A 440 2.88 20.99 -5.36
CA LYS A 440 4.08 20.22 -5.66
C LYS A 440 3.65 18.78 -5.83
N LEU A 441 3.93 18.21 -7.00
CA LEU A 441 3.66 16.82 -7.31
C LEU A 441 4.99 16.11 -7.50
N ASP A 442 5.23 15.15 -6.62
CA ASP A 442 6.32 14.19 -6.72
C ASP A 442 5.72 12.87 -7.17
N ALA A 443 6.11 12.40 -8.36
CA ALA A 443 5.76 11.08 -8.85
C ALA A 443 7.03 10.24 -9.01
N ALA A 444 6.97 9.01 -8.53
CA ALA A 444 8.03 8.02 -8.67
C ALA A 444 7.46 6.75 -9.27
N LEU A 445 8.22 6.16 -10.17
CA LEU A 445 7.93 4.91 -10.83
C LEU A 445 8.90 3.86 -10.30
N GLY A 446 8.39 2.82 -9.65
CA GLY A 446 9.11 1.62 -9.23
C GLY A 446 8.86 0.42 -10.15
N ALA A 447 9.65 -0.62 -9.96
CA ALA A 447 9.55 -1.89 -10.66
C ALA A 447 10.05 -3.02 -9.75
N SER A 448 9.34 -4.15 -9.72
CA SER A 448 9.87 -5.38 -9.11
C SER A 448 9.63 -6.60 -10.01
N LEU A 449 10.56 -7.54 -9.94
CA LEU A 449 10.59 -8.79 -10.68
C LEU A 449 10.91 -9.91 -9.69
N GLY A 450 9.98 -10.85 -9.55
CA GLY A 450 10.11 -12.05 -8.75
C GLY A 450 9.99 -13.31 -9.60
N LEU A 451 10.61 -14.38 -9.14
CA LEU A 451 10.47 -15.73 -9.67
C LEU A 451 10.15 -16.66 -8.51
N GLN A 452 9.06 -17.40 -8.64
CA GLN A 452 8.65 -18.41 -7.68
C GLN A 452 8.48 -19.76 -8.39
N GLY A 453 8.88 -20.85 -7.75
CA GLY A 453 8.70 -22.22 -8.21
C GLY A 453 8.12 -23.07 -7.09
N TYR A 454 7.08 -23.82 -7.39
CA TYR A 454 6.37 -24.64 -6.41
C TYR A 454 5.80 -25.91 -7.03
N THR A 455 5.71 -26.98 -6.25
CA THR A 455 4.95 -28.17 -6.62
C THR A 455 3.56 -28.08 -6.02
N GLU A 456 2.55 -28.56 -6.75
CA GLU A 456 1.17 -28.61 -6.25
C GLU A 456 0.65 -30.05 -6.33
N VAL A 457 0.40 -30.66 -5.18
CA VAL A 457 -0.09 -32.04 -5.08
C VAL A 457 -1.38 -32.02 -4.27
N LYS A 458 -2.51 -32.39 -4.90
CA LYS A 458 -3.84 -32.39 -4.27
C LYS A 458 -4.24 -31.04 -3.63
N GLY A 459 -3.77 -29.93 -4.21
CA GLY A 459 -4.05 -28.57 -3.75
C GLY A 459 -3.15 -28.08 -2.60
N GLU A 460 -2.21 -28.90 -2.12
CA GLU A 460 -1.15 -28.44 -1.20
C GLU A 460 0.04 -27.92 -2.02
N ARG A 461 0.38 -26.64 -1.78
CA ARG A 461 1.46 -25.91 -2.45
C ARG A 461 2.75 -26.00 -1.64
N ASP A 462 3.81 -26.57 -2.23
CA ASP A 462 5.15 -26.62 -1.64
C ASP A 462 6.13 -25.79 -2.47
N VAL A 463 6.61 -24.67 -1.90
CA VAL A 463 7.46 -23.69 -2.59
C VAL A 463 8.91 -24.11 -2.46
N PHE A 464 9.55 -24.44 -3.58
CA PHE A 464 10.97 -24.84 -3.62
C PHE A 464 11.90 -23.73 -4.11
N LEU A 465 11.36 -22.65 -4.68
CA LEU A 465 12.10 -21.51 -5.22
C LEU A 465 11.30 -20.22 -5.00
N ASP A 466 11.90 -19.21 -4.40
CA ASP A 466 11.32 -17.87 -4.28
C ASP A 466 12.47 -16.84 -4.30
N VAL A 467 12.57 -16.10 -5.39
CA VAL A 467 13.71 -15.21 -5.67
C VAL A 467 13.20 -13.88 -6.17
N THR A 468 13.48 -12.82 -5.44
CA THR A 468 13.41 -11.45 -5.96
C THR A 468 14.62 -11.21 -6.85
N LEU A 469 14.40 -11.09 -8.15
CA LEU A 469 15.45 -10.92 -9.16
C LEU A 469 15.84 -9.46 -9.32
N TYR A 470 14.87 -8.57 -9.16
CA TYR A 470 15.07 -7.13 -9.26
C TYR A 470 13.98 -6.42 -8.46
N GLU A 471 14.36 -5.40 -7.71
CA GLU A 471 13.42 -4.52 -7.02
C GLU A 471 14.02 -3.13 -6.98
N THR A 472 13.29 -2.16 -7.49
CA THR A 472 13.60 -0.75 -7.30
C THR A 472 12.32 0.02 -6.99
N PRO A 473 12.29 0.78 -5.89
CA PRO A 473 11.16 1.65 -5.58
C PRO A 473 11.15 2.92 -6.43
N THR A 474 12.22 3.22 -7.18
CA THR A 474 12.42 4.47 -7.95
C THR A 474 13.25 4.20 -9.21
N LEU A 475 12.69 3.45 -10.15
CA LEU A 475 13.22 3.31 -11.51
C LEU A 475 13.28 4.65 -12.25
N TYR A 476 12.25 5.48 -12.09
CA TYR A 476 12.21 6.83 -12.67
C TYR A 476 11.52 7.79 -11.70
N THR A 477 12.10 8.97 -11.51
CA THR A 477 11.46 10.05 -10.76
C THR A 477 11.03 11.10 -11.77
N PHE A 478 9.72 11.35 -11.85
CA PHE A 478 9.21 12.37 -12.74
C PHE A 478 9.74 13.74 -12.30
N PRO A 479 9.99 14.67 -13.23
CA PRO A 479 10.33 16.03 -12.88
C PRO A 479 9.27 16.58 -11.92
N GLN A 480 9.72 17.08 -10.78
CA GLN A 480 8.84 17.65 -9.78
C GLN A 480 8.04 18.79 -10.41
N LEU A 481 6.73 18.58 -10.58
CA LEU A 481 5.84 19.62 -11.07
C LEU A 481 5.46 20.51 -9.89
N CYS A 482 5.64 21.83 -10.03
CA CYS A 482 5.20 22.78 -9.02
C CYS A 482 4.35 23.87 -9.68
N LEU A 483 3.03 23.79 -9.50
CA LEU A 483 2.05 24.71 -10.07
C LEU A 483 1.72 25.78 -9.03
N ALA A 484 1.98 27.05 -9.34
CA ALA A 484 1.72 28.15 -8.44
C ALA A 484 0.53 29.00 -8.91
N ALA A 485 -0.40 29.35 -8.01
CA ALA A 485 -1.63 30.06 -8.32
C ALA A 485 -2.02 31.06 -7.22
N GLY A 486 -2.88 32.01 -7.57
CA GLY A 486 -3.46 33.00 -6.65
C GLY A 486 -2.51 34.09 -6.15
N GLU A 487 -3.10 35.17 -5.62
CA GLU A 487 -2.40 36.26 -4.93
C GLU A 487 -2.80 36.25 -3.44
N GLU A 488 -1.90 36.66 -2.55
CA GLU A 488 -2.24 36.75 -1.13
C GLU A 488 -3.21 37.91 -0.93
N SER A 489 -4.44 37.62 -0.51
CA SER A 489 -5.36 38.69 -0.10
C SER A 489 -4.76 39.47 1.07
N PRO A 490 -4.75 40.81 1.04
CA PRO A 490 -4.30 41.62 2.17
C PRO A 490 -5.06 41.25 3.45
N GLY A 491 -4.34 40.76 4.47
CA GLY A 491 -4.94 40.32 5.75
C GLY A 491 -5.15 38.80 5.90
N THR A 492 -4.64 37.97 4.98
CA THR A 492 -4.65 36.51 5.13
C THR A 492 -3.76 36.07 6.31
N CYS A 493 -4.32 35.33 7.27
CA CYS A 493 -3.60 34.79 8.42
C CYS A 493 -3.05 33.40 8.11
N ILE A 494 -1.75 33.31 7.84
CA ILE A 494 -1.04 32.03 7.81
C ILE A 494 0.00 32.05 8.93
N PRO A 495 -0.33 31.43 10.07
CA PRO A 495 0.59 31.41 11.17
C PRO A 495 1.75 30.45 10.87
N GLN A 496 2.97 30.90 11.16
CA GLN A 496 4.16 30.06 11.11
C GLN A 496 4.28 29.28 12.44
N SER A 497 4.85 28.07 12.41
CA SER A 497 5.27 27.40 13.64
C SER A 497 6.42 28.19 14.26
N ASP A 498 6.22 28.73 15.45
CA ASP A 498 7.22 29.51 16.17
C ASP A 498 7.47 28.83 17.53
N PRO A 499 8.71 28.46 17.88
CA PRO A 499 9.03 27.74 19.12
C PRO A 499 9.06 28.67 20.35
N LEU A 500 8.13 29.63 20.44
CA LEU A 500 7.99 30.49 21.62
C LEU A 500 7.35 29.77 22.81
N ASP A 501 6.89 28.54 22.60
CA ASP A 501 6.56 27.59 23.66
C ASP A 501 7.53 26.39 23.57
N PRO A 502 8.44 26.20 24.55
CA PRO A 502 9.33 25.05 24.59
C PRO A 502 8.58 23.71 24.75
N ASP A 503 7.32 23.73 25.20
CA ASP A 503 6.50 22.53 25.43
C ASP A 503 5.55 22.21 24.25
N ASP A 504 5.41 23.11 23.26
CA ASP A 504 4.67 22.88 22.01
C ASP A 504 5.56 22.71 20.77
N GLY A 505 6.85 23.02 20.91
CA GLY A 505 7.83 23.00 19.82
C GLY A 505 8.43 21.62 19.51
N VAL A 506 8.17 20.60 20.32
CA VAL A 506 8.74 19.26 20.13
C VAL A 506 7.63 18.25 19.89
N ALA A 507 7.38 17.94 18.61
CA ALA A 507 6.87 16.62 18.30
C ALA A 507 7.87 15.59 18.90
N PRO A 508 7.42 14.51 19.57
CA PRO A 508 8.32 13.40 19.85
C PRO A 508 8.96 12.99 18.52
N GLY A 509 10.29 13.15 18.40
CA GLY A 509 11.01 12.88 17.16
C GLY A 509 11.64 14.08 16.44
N VAL A 510 12.24 15.04 17.15
CA VAL A 510 13.30 15.86 16.52
C VAL A 510 14.42 14.89 16.12
N LEU A 511 14.46 14.62 14.82
CA LEU A 511 15.49 13.84 14.14
C LEU A 511 16.87 14.39 14.54
N ARG A 512 17.57 13.68 15.43
CA ARG A 512 19.02 13.56 15.24
C ARG A 512 19.19 12.97 13.85
N ARG A 513 20.03 13.65 13.06
CA ARG A 513 20.35 13.39 11.66
C ARG A 513 20.86 11.95 11.49
N ASP A 514 19.97 10.99 11.41
CA ASP A 514 20.27 9.60 11.06
C ASP A 514 19.56 9.26 9.75
N THR A 515 20.37 8.93 8.75
CA THR A 515 20.02 8.73 7.34
C THR A 515 19.32 7.40 7.04
N ARG A 516 18.70 6.75 8.02
CA ARG A 516 17.95 5.51 7.82
C ARG A 516 16.84 5.36 8.87
N SER A 517 15.61 5.73 8.54
CA SER A 517 14.44 5.08 9.17
C SER A 517 13.12 5.34 8.43
N SER A 518 12.47 4.21 8.13
CA SER A 518 11.18 3.87 7.55
C SER A 518 9.98 4.84 7.63
N VAL A 519 9.20 4.81 6.54
CA VAL A 519 7.78 5.19 6.32
C VAL A 519 6.81 4.75 7.44
N ALA A 520 7.20 3.82 8.32
CA ALA A 520 6.41 3.37 9.46
C ALA A 520 6.29 4.40 10.61
N LEU A 521 7.28 5.28 10.78
CA LEU A 521 7.25 6.31 11.83
C LEU A 521 6.40 7.53 11.40
N ALA A 522 6.40 7.86 10.11
CA ALA A 522 5.51 8.88 9.55
C ALA A 522 4.03 8.47 9.57
N ARG A 523 3.73 7.17 9.40
CA ARG A 523 2.37 6.61 9.55
C ARG A 523 1.83 6.73 10.99
N ARG A 524 2.64 6.47 12.02
CA ARG A 524 2.18 6.55 13.42
C ARG A 524 1.89 7.97 13.94
N ASP A 525 2.57 8.99 13.42
CA ASP A 525 2.44 10.38 13.91
C ASP A 525 1.41 11.24 13.16
N ALA A 526 1.00 10.79 11.96
CA ALA A 526 -0.11 11.36 11.20
C ALA A 526 -1.47 10.87 11.74
N ASP A 527 -1.56 9.61 12.16
CA ASP A 527 -2.79 8.97 12.68
C ASP A 527 -3.22 9.46 14.07
N SER A 528 -2.39 10.22 14.79
CA SER A 528 -2.81 10.73 16.10
C SER A 528 -3.73 11.95 15.93
N ALA A 529 -5.05 11.72 15.87
CA ALA A 529 -6.10 12.76 15.92
C ALA A 529 -6.05 13.65 17.20
N PHE A 530 -5.18 13.28 18.14
CA PHE A 530 -5.00 13.86 19.46
C PHE A 530 -3.53 14.25 19.64
N TYR A 531 -3.26 15.20 20.53
CA TYR A 531 -1.92 15.34 21.07
C TYR A 531 -1.58 14.09 21.90
N GLN A 532 -0.51 13.37 21.54
CA GLN A 532 0.00 12.28 22.38
C GLN A 532 0.81 12.89 23.53
N GLY A 533 0.59 12.35 24.74
CA GLY A 533 1.30 12.61 26.00
C GLY A 533 2.23 13.84 26.04
N ARG A 534 1.74 14.95 26.62
CA ARG A 534 2.61 15.99 27.15
C ARG A 534 3.29 15.49 28.43
N ASP A 535 4.47 16.03 28.70
CA ASP A 535 5.08 15.88 30.00
C ASP A 535 4.12 16.42 31.08
N PRO A 536 3.95 15.69 32.19
CA PRO A 536 3.10 16.15 33.27
C PRO A 536 3.69 17.40 33.90
N TYR A 537 2.81 18.26 34.45
CA TYR A 537 3.28 19.36 35.27
C TYR A 537 3.77 18.83 36.62
N TYR A 538 4.82 19.47 37.12
CA TYR A 538 5.38 19.23 38.45
C TYR A 538 5.16 20.47 39.30
N LEU A 539 4.77 20.26 40.56
CA LEU A 539 4.68 21.35 41.54
C LEU A 539 6.07 21.90 41.85
N ALA A 540 6.18 23.20 42.09
CA ALA A 540 7.45 23.83 42.39
C ALA A 540 8.13 23.25 43.64
N CYS A 541 7.34 22.72 44.57
CA CYS A 541 7.82 22.14 45.83
C CYS A 541 8.18 20.64 45.76
N ASP A 542 7.92 19.94 44.65
CA ASP A 542 8.24 18.52 44.47
C ASP A 542 9.61 18.35 43.78
N GLU A 543 10.69 18.59 44.54
CA GLU A 543 12.08 18.50 44.04
C GLU A 543 12.40 17.11 43.45
N GLY A 544 11.73 16.06 43.93
CA GLY A 544 11.89 14.70 43.46
C GLY A 544 11.12 14.37 42.17
N ARG A 545 10.25 15.27 41.69
CA ARG A 545 9.37 15.07 40.53
C ARG A 545 8.59 13.75 40.60
N THR A 546 8.21 13.35 41.80
CA THR A 546 7.57 12.05 42.07
C THR A 546 6.06 12.10 41.89
N LYS A 547 5.48 13.29 41.77
CA LYS A 547 4.04 13.52 41.69
C LYS A 547 3.69 14.35 40.45
N GLN A 548 2.97 13.70 39.54
CA GLN A 548 2.71 14.19 38.19
C GLN A 548 1.27 14.69 38.05
N ILE A 549 1.08 15.92 37.56
CA ILE A 549 -0.22 16.43 37.14
C ILE A 549 -0.34 16.21 35.64
N TRP A 550 -1.09 15.18 35.25
CA TRP A 550 -1.21 14.77 33.86
C TRP A 550 -2.05 15.73 33.03
N VAL A 551 -1.49 16.15 31.90
CA VAL A 551 -2.23 16.91 30.89
C VAL A 551 -3.18 15.98 30.15
N GLN A 552 -4.45 16.35 30.11
CA GLN A 552 -5.49 15.57 29.43
C GLN A 552 -5.32 15.64 27.92
N LYS A 553 -5.76 14.59 27.22
CA LYS A 553 -5.76 14.60 25.76
C LYS A 553 -6.78 15.64 25.24
N TYR A 554 -6.39 16.37 24.20
CA TYR A 554 -7.27 17.27 23.47
C TYR A 554 -7.03 17.18 21.96
N GLN A 555 -8.01 17.64 21.20
CA GLN A 555 -8.02 17.54 19.74
C GLN A 555 -7.04 18.54 19.11
N ARG A 556 -6.41 18.15 18.01
CA ARG A 556 -5.55 19.05 17.20
C ARG A 556 -6.37 20.09 16.43
N PRO A 557 -5.78 21.24 16.01
CA PRO A 557 -6.51 22.31 15.32
C PRO A 557 -7.17 21.83 14.03
N SER A 558 -6.50 20.95 13.28
CA SER A 558 -7.00 20.37 12.03
C SER A 558 -8.29 19.54 12.20
N ARG A 559 -8.55 19.02 13.40
CA ARG A 559 -9.81 18.35 13.74
C ARG A 559 -10.83 19.34 14.33
N LEU A 560 -10.41 20.21 15.24
CA LEU A 560 -11.27 21.21 15.86
C LEU A 560 -11.89 22.18 14.85
N ARG A 561 -11.21 22.45 13.73
CA ARG A 561 -11.73 23.33 12.67
C ARG A 561 -13.08 22.82 12.13
N ASN A 562 -13.32 21.51 12.13
CA ASN A 562 -14.57 20.93 11.63
C ASN A 562 -15.73 21.10 12.63
N ASN A 563 -15.43 21.43 13.89
CA ASN A 563 -16.46 21.67 14.90
C ASN A 563 -16.92 23.13 14.85
N ALA A 564 -18.10 23.37 14.27
CA ALA A 564 -18.67 24.70 14.12
C ALA A 564 -18.93 25.43 15.47
N ALA A 565 -19.00 24.70 16.58
CA ALA A 565 -19.12 25.29 17.92
C ALA A 565 -17.80 25.84 18.46
N VAL A 566 -16.66 25.53 17.85
CA VAL A 566 -15.34 26.03 18.28
C VAL A 566 -15.02 27.32 17.52
N PRO A 567 -14.89 28.48 18.19
CA PRO A 567 -14.52 29.72 17.54
C PRO A 567 -13.08 29.67 17.04
N ILE A 568 -12.84 30.22 15.86
CA ILE A 568 -11.49 30.43 15.32
C ILE A 568 -11.28 31.93 15.26
N ILE A 569 -10.33 32.43 16.06
CA ILE A 569 -10.00 33.86 16.13
C ILE A 569 -8.62 34.07 15.50
N GLN A 570 -8.47 35.10 14.70
CA GLN A 570 -7.20 35.51 14.10
C GLN A 570 -6.99 37.02 14.25
N PRO A 571 -5.74 37.52 14.23
CA PRO A 571 -5.52 38.96 14.10
C PRO A 571 -5.96 39.46 12.71
N GLY A 572 -6.23 40.76 12.60
CA GLY A 572 -6.49 41.45 11.34
C GLY A 572 -5.24 41.73 10.50
N MET A 573 -4.07 41.32 10.99
CA MET A 573 -2.76 41.42 10.32
C MET A 573 -2.22 40.03 9.95
N SER A 574 -1.19 39.98 9.12
CA SER A 574 -0.56 38.70 8.76
C SER A 574 -0.02 37.95 9.99
N CYS A 575 -0.31 36.66 10.02
CA CYS A 575 0.16 35.75 11.07
C CYS A 575 1.61 35.28 10.86
N SER A 576 2.19 35.54 9.68
CA SER A 576 3.60 35.32 9.39
C SER A 576 4.47 36.40 10.00
N ASN A 577 5.69 36.06 10.41
CA ASN A 577 6.66 37.02 10.93
C ASN A 577 7.71 37.44 9.88
N SER A 578 7.35 37.35 8.60
CA SER A 578 8.21 37.80 7.51
C SER A 578 8.66 39.25 7.68
N ALA A 579 9.91 39.51 7.31
CA ALA A 579 10.48 40.85 7.21
C ALA A 579 9.74 41.76 6.21
N GLN A 580 9.01 41.18 5.25
CA GLN A 580 8.25 41.93 4.25
C GLN A 580 6.85 42.37 4.73
N ASN A 581 6.34 41.77 5.82
CA ASN A 581 4.98 42.05 6.28
C ASN A 581 4.88 43.46 6.85
N GLN A 582 3.89 44.21 6.38
CA GLN A 582 3.51 45.49 6.98
C GLN A 582 2.29 45.26 7.89
N CYS A 583 2.38 45.69 9.15
CA CYS A 583 1.29 45.60 10.11
C CYS A 583 0.88 47.01 10.57
N PRO A 584 0.35 47.85 9.67
CA PRO A 584 -0.06 49.20 10.03
C PRO A 584 -1.13 49.14 11.13
N ALA A 585 -1.23 50.18 11.95
CA ALA A 585 -2.09 50.13 13.13
C ALA A 585 -3.58 49.88 12.82
N SER A 586 -4.05 50.17 11.60
CA SER A 586 -5.38 49.81 11.11
C SER A 586 -5.67 48.30 11.11
N THR A 587 -4.63 47.46 11.18
CA THR A 587 -4.73 45.99 11.21
C THR A 587 -4.67 45.42 12.63
N TRP A 588 -4.48 46.25 13.66
CA TRP A 588 -4.41 45.83 15.07
C TRP A 588 -5.80 45.56 15.66
N ASN A 589 -6.53 44.66 15.00
CA ASN A 589 -7.84 44.14 15.43
C ASN A 589 -7.82 42.61 15.40
N ILE A 590 -8.87 41.98 15.94
CA ILE A 590 -9.13 40.54 15.77
C ILE A 590 -10.31 40.33 14.83
N LYS A 591 -10.35 39.16 14.18
CA LYS A 591 -11.41 38.72 13.28
C LYS A 591 -11.75 37.26 13.59
N GLU A 592 -13.04 36.93 13.53
CA GLU A 592 -13.44 35.53 13.48
C GLU A 592 -13.24 34.99 12.06
N VAL A 593 -12.79 33.74 11.94
CA VAL A 593 -12.71 33.06 10.64
C VAL A 593 -14.12 32.59 10.26
N PRO A 594 -14.66 33.02 9.10
CA PRO A 594 -15.96 32.56 8.61
C PRO A 594 -16.02 31.05 8.48
N LYS A 595 -17.23 30.48 8.56
CA LYS A 595 -17.43 29.02 8.51
C LYS A 595 -16.88 28.38 7.24
N ASP A 596 -16.97 29.09 6.12
CA ASP A 596 -16.53 28.61 4.81
C ASP A 596 -14.99 28.69 4.65
N ASP A 597 -14.32 29.51 5.49
CA ASP A 597 -12.87 29.74 5.43
C ASP A 597 -12.08 28.88 6.44
N ARG A 598 -12.77 28.01 7.19
CA ARG A 598 -12.17 27.18 8.26
C ARG A 598 -11.18 26.14 7.72
N ALA A 599 -11.24 25.83 6.42
CA ALA A 599 -10.28 24.96 5.74
C ALA A 599 -8.83 25.49 5.82
N GLY A 600 -8.64 26.81 5.94
CA GLY A 600 -7.33 27.45 6.12
C GLY A 600 -6.65 27.18 7.47
N VAL A 601 -7.38 26.58 8.44
CA VAL A 601 -6.80 26.13 9.70
C VAL A 601 -6.11 24.79 9.50
N THR A 602 -4.77 24.78 9.52
CA THR A 602 -3.97 23.56 9.38
C THR A 602 -3.40 23.11 10.72
N ARG A 603 -2.69 21.97 10.74
CA ARG A 603 -1.94 21.52 11.93
C ARG A 603 -0.78 22.46 12.27
N GLN A 604 -0.17 23.10 11.26
CA GLN A 604 1.02 23.93 11.46
C GLN A 604 0.60 25.39 11.65
N GLY A 605 1.17 26.02 12.67
CA GLY A 605 0.94 27.43 12.97
C GLY A 605 -0.35 27.74 13.72
N TRP A 606 -1.36 26.87 13.74
CA TRP A 606 -2.54 27.05 14.59
C TRP A 606 -2.40 26.27 15.89
N ALA A 607 -2.99 26.78 16.98
CA ALA A 607 -3.03 26.13 18.28
C ALA A 607 -4.48 25.78 18.64
N SER A 608 -4.64 24.62 19.28
CA SER A 608 -5.88 24.25 19.96
C SER A 608 -5.82 24.92 21.31
N GLU A 609 -6.64 25.95 21.48
CA GLU A 609 -6.40 26.94 22.50
C GLU A 609 -7.13 26.61 23.80
N HIS A 610 -6.35 26.48 24.88
CA HIS A 610 -6.85 26.48 26.24
C HIS A 610 -7.02 27.93 26.70
N ILE A 611 -8.27 28.38 26.74
CA ILE A 611 -8.61 29.75 27.14
C ILE A 611 -8.19 29.99 28.60
N TYR A 612 -8.52 29.05 29.49
CA TYR A 612 -7.91 28.88 30.81
C TYR A 612 -6.76 27.88 30.68
N GLU A 613 -5.54 28.31 30.96
CA GLU A 613 -4.34 27.51 30.69
C GLU A 613 -4.20 26.29 31.61
N GLY A 614 -3.66 25.19 31.07
CA GLY A 614 -3.42 23.98 31.85
C GLY A 614 -2.41 24.18 32.99
N ASN A 615 -1.37 24.99 32.77
CA ASN A 615 -0.39 25.30 33.81
C ASN A 615 -0.97 26.15 34.96
N TRP A 616 -2.12 26.82 34.78
CA TRP A 616 -2.77 27.55 35.87
C TRP A 616 -3.35 26.63 36.94
N VAL A 617 -3.63 25.36 36.62
CA VAL A 617 -4.02 24.35 37.63
C VAL A 617 -2.83 24.05 38.55
N ARG A 618 -1.64 23.84 37.99
CA ARG A 618 -0.39 23.71 38.77
C ARG A 618 -0.14 24.96 39.61
N ASP A 619 -0.19 26.13 38.98
CA ASP A 619 0.09 27.40 39.66
C ASP A 619 -0.88 27.70 40.80
N PHE A 620 -2.14 27.28 40.66
CA PHE A 620 -3.12 27.39 41.72
C PHE A 620 -2.76 26.50 42.92
N ILE A 621 -2.34 25.27 42.67
CA ILE A 621 -1.89 24.36 43.74
C ILE A 621 -0.63 24.94 44.42
N ASP A 622 0.33 25.45 43.66
CA ASP A 622 1.52 26.13 44.20
C ASP A 622 1.16 27.39 45.01
N TYR A 623 0.15 28.15 44.56
CA TYR A 623 -0.40 29.27 45.30
C TYR A 623 -1.00 28.84 46.63
N LEU A 624 -1.74 27.73 46.67
CA LEU A 624 -2.27 27.17 47.91
C LEU A 624 -1.14 26.74 48.86
N VAL A 625 -0.14 26.03 48.36
CA VAL A 625 1.04 25.59 49.12
C VAL A 625 1.75 26.78 49.75
N THR A 626 1.95 27.84 48.97
CA THR A 626 2.69 29.03 49.41
C THR A 626 1.93 29.82 50.47
N ASN A 627 0.63 30.05 50.26
CA ASN A 627 -0.14 31.00 51.06
C ASN A 627 -0.92 30.37 52.22
N TYR A 628 -1.26 29.08 52.14
CA TYR A 628 -2.19 28.45 53.10
C TYR A 628 -1.59 27.24 53.84
N TYR A 629 -0.67 26.49 53.23
CA TYR A 629 -0.08 25.32 53.89
C TYR A 629 1.00 25.71 54.91
N PRO A 630 0.98 25.15 56.14
CA PRO A 630 1.98 25.43 57.17
C PRO A 630 3.30 24.69 56.93
N ALA A 631 4.43 25.27 57.37
CA ALA A 631 5.80 24.77 57.11
C ALA A 631 5.97 23.29 57.48
N THR A 632 5.36 22.92 58.60
CA THR A 632 5.27 21.56 59.12
C THR A 632 3.80 21.20 59.37
N ILE A 633 3.40 19.99 58.97
CA ILE A 633 2.05 19.45 59.18
C ILE A 633 2.09 18.44 60.32
N GLU A 634 1.37 18.72 61.41
CA GLU A 634 1.17 17.80 62.52
C GLU A 634 -0.19 17.09 62.37
N ASP A 635 -0.29 16.17 61.40
CA ASP A 635 -1.46 15.32 61.19
C ASP A 635 -1.03 13.84 61.17
N PRO A 636 -1.60 12.96 62.02
CA PRO A 636 -1.21 11.56 62.12
C PRO A 636 -1.46 10.75 60.84
N ASN A 637 -2.23 11.26 59.88
CA ASN A 637 -2.46 10.64 58.57
C ASN A 637 -1.41 11.06 57.53
N VAL A 638 -0.45 11.93 57.88
CA VAL A 638 0.56 12.49 56.97
C VAL A 638 1.93 11.90 57.30
N GLN A 639 2.43 10.99 56.47
CA GLN A 639 3.69 10.25 56.71
C GLN A 639 4.99 11.07 56.57
N ASP A 640 4.96 12.29 55.99
CA ASP A 640 6.10 13.22 55.92
C ASP A 640 5.57 14.67 55.98
N ASN A 641 6.16 15.50 56.83
CA ASN A 641 5.54 16.68 57.43
C ASN A 641 5.73 17.98 56.63
N THR A 642 6.18 17.95 55.39
CA THR A 642 6.44 19.16 54.58
C THR A 642 5.18 19.76 53.93
N LYS A 643 5.17 21.09 53.70
CA LYS A 643 4.10 21.83 52.98
C LYS A 643 3.66 21.16 51.68
N CYS A 644 4.61 20.62 50.91
CA CYS A 644 4.34 20.03 49.61
C CYS A 644 3.54 18.73 49.71
N LYS A 645 3.86 17.88 50.70
CA LYS A 645 3.14 16.61 50.90
C LYS A 645 1.72 16.83 51.37
N GLY A 646 1.46 17.90 52.13
CA GLY A 646 0.10 18.34 52.46
C GLY A 646 -0.74 18.54 51.20
N ALA A 647 -0.29 19.40 50.27
CA ALA A 647 -1.02 19.64 49.04
C ALA A 647 -1.11 18.38 48.16
N MET A 648 -0.07 17.55 48.12
CA MET A 648 -0.10 16.30 47.38
C MET A 648 -1.07 15.26 47.94
N ASN A 649 -1.25 15.20 49.26
CA ASN A 649 -2.25 14.36 49.90
C ASN A 649 -3.68 14.87 49.64
N THR A 650 -3.81 16.15 49.33
CA THR A 650 -5.10 16.81 49.09
C THR A 650 -5.53 16.70 47.63
N PHE A 651 -4.62 16.93 46.69
CA PHE A 651 -4.94 16.92 45.25
C PHE A 651 -4.59 15.59 44.56
N GLY A 652 -3.67 14.81 45.10
CA GLY A 652 -3.14 13.57 44.49
C GLY A 652 -3.62 12.28 45.16
N ILE A 653 -4.53 12.34 46.14
CA ILE A 653 -5.10 11.14 46.76
C ILE A 653 -5.97 10.38 45.77
N GLN A 654 -5.79 9.05 45.73
CA GLN A 654 -6.55 8.20 44.83
C GLN A 654 -8.04 8.22 45.20
N ARG A 655 -8.86 8.73 44.28
CA ARG A 655 -10.30 8.95 44.40
C ARG A 655 -10.94 8.85 43.03
N ASP A 656 -12.06 8.14 42.94
CA ASP A 656 -12.86 8.09 41.73
C ASP A 656 -13.79 9.31 41.69
N ILE A 657 -13.45 10.31 40.87
CA ILE A 657 -14.19 11.57 40.77
C ILE A 657 -14.85 11.65 39.39
N SER A 658 -16.17 11.78 39.39
CA SER A 658 -16.96 11.97 38.16
C SER A 658 -16.78 13.40 37.64
N THR A 659 -16.50 13.52 36.35
CA THR A 659 -16.43 14.80 35.63
C THR A 659 -17.24 14.68 34.32
N PRO A 660 -17.36 15.75 33.52
CA PRO A 660 -17.94 15.65 32.18
C PRO A 660 -17.17 14.72 31.21
N ASN A 661 -15.98 14.23 31.59
CA ASN A 661 -15.21 13.26 30.83
C ASN A 661 -15.77 11.82 31.06
N PRO A 662 -15.89 10.98 30.01
CA PRO A 662 -16.30 9.58 30.17
C PRO A 662 -15.31 8.74 31.00
N THR A 663 -14.06 9.19 31.15
CA THR A 663 -13.08 8.55 32.04
C THR A 663 -13.15 9.19 33.41
N VAL A 664 -13.40 8.37 34.44
CA VAL A 664 -13.37 8.80 35.84
C VAL A 664 -11.96 9.29 36.19
N ALA A 665 -11.85 10.48 36.79
CA ALA A 665 -10.57 11.00 37.27
C ALA A 665 -10.12 10.21 38.50
N PHE A 666 -8.82 9.88 38.57
CA PHE A 666 -8.24 9.11 39.68
C PHE A 666 -7.85 9.95 40.89
N ASN A 667 -7.87 11.28 40.79
CA ASN A 667 -7.64 12.21 41.89
C ASN A 667 -8.13 13.63 41.52
N TYR A 668 -8.13 14.55 42.49
CA TYR A 668 -8.62 15.92 42.28
C TYR A 668 -7.78 16.72 41.29
N SER A 669 -6.46 16.48 41.20
CA SER A 669 -5.62 17.15 40.20
C SER A 669 -5.99 16.76 38.76
N GLU A 670 -6.29 15.48 38.53
CA GLU A 670 -6.78 14.99 37.25
C GLU A 670 -8.19 15.52 36.96
N ALA A 671 -9.07 15.53 37.96
CA ALA A 671 -10.42 16.04 37.82
C ALA A 671 -10.42 17.54 37.43
N LEU A 672 -9.51 18.34 37.99
CA LEU A 672 -9.31 19.74 37.61
C LEU A 672 -8.90 19.86 36.14
N MET A 673 -7.95 19.04 35.69
CA MET A 673 -7.49 19.02 34.30
C MET A 673 -8.56 18.53 33.32
N GLN A 674 -9.44 17.60 33.73
CA GLN A 674 -10.56 17.11 32.91
C GLN A 674 -11.67 18.15 32.72
N ASN A 675 -11.78 19.14 33.62
CA ASN A 675 -12.70 20.28 33.48
C ASN A 675 -12.13 21.42 32.62
N LEU A 676 -10.91 21.25 32.08
CA LEU A 676 -10.38 22.12 31.03
C LEU A 676 -10.84 21.63 29.64
N GLY A 677 -10.39 22.30 28.59
CA GLY A 677 -10.57 21.84 27.21
C GLY A 677 -9.95 20.46 26.97
N THR A 678 -10.78 19.45 26.74
CA THR A 678 -10.37 18.08 26.39
C THR A 678 -11.00 17.66 25.07
N VAL A 679 -10.76 16.42 24.62
CA VAL A 679 -11.47 15.86 23.45
C VAL A 679 -13.00 15.81 23.62
N HIS A 680 -13.52 15.90 24.85
CA HIS A 680 -14.95 15.82 25.15
C HIS A 680 -15.59 17.20 25.39
N THR A 681 -14.81 18.18 25.85
CA THR A 681 -15.28 19.51 26.26
C THR A 681 -14.82 20.63 25.33
N ALA A 682 -14.11 20.30 24.24
CA ALA A 682 -13.56 21.31 23.33
C ALA A 682 -14.62 22.22 22.69
N SER A 683 -15.82 21.70 22.39
CA SER A 683 -16.91 22.47 21.79
C SER A 683 -17.37 23.65 22.67
N THR A 684 -17.17 23.57 23.98
CA THR A 684 -17.65 24.56 24.95
C THR A 684 -16.53 25.31 25.67
N LEU A 685 -15.32 24.76 25.75
CA LEU A 685 -14.23 25.34 26.57
C LEU A 685 -13.01 25.80 25.76
N MET A 686 -12.89 25.42 24.49
CA MET A 686 -11.71 25.74 23.66
C MET A 686 -12.03 26.72 22.54
N ALA A 687 -10.97 27.28 21.98
CA ALA A 687 -10.95 28.03 20.73
C ALA A 687 -9.83 27.50 19.82
N ILE A 688 -9.72 28.05 18.62
CA ILE A 688 -8.52 27.95 17.79
C ILE A 688 -7.92 29.34 17.65
N PHE A 689 -6.61 29.43 17.88
CA PHE A 689 -5.87 30.68 17.85
C PHE A 689 -4.50 30.45 17.18
N PRO A 690 -3.93 31.42 16.45
CA PRO A 690 -2.57 31.31 15.93
C PRO A 690 -1.56 30.98 17.02
N ASN A 691 -0.72 29.97 16.79
CA ASN A 691 0.24 29.42 17.75
C ASN A 691 1.20 30.49 18.28
N ARG A 692 1.67 31.40 17.43
CA ARG A 692 2.51 32.52 17.85
C ARG A 692 1.81 33.40 18.89
N GLN A 693 0.53 33.73 18.67
CA GLN A 693 -0.25 34.55 19.58
C GLN A 693 -0.59 33.77 20.85
N ASN A 694 -0.84 32.46 20.75
CA ASN A 694 -0.97 31.60 21.93
C ASN A 694 0.32 31.62 22.78
N GLY A 695 1.50 31.39 22.20
CA GLY A 695 2.77 31.45 22.94
C GLY A 695 3.07 32.84 23.54
N MET A 696 2.71 33.91 22.84
CA MET A 696 2.79 35.28 23.38
C MET A 696 1.78 35.50 24.53
N LYS A 697 0.58 34.92 24.44
CA LYS A 697 -0.44 34.93 25.52
C LYS A 697 0.07 34.18 26.76
N TYR A 698 0.64 32.99 26.57
CA TYR A 698 1.31 32.26 27.64
C TYR A 698 2.37 33.13 28.34
N THR A 699 3.25 33.77 27.56
CA THR A 699 4.33 34.61 28.08
C THR A 699 3.80 35.85 28.81
N MET A 700 2.70 36.43 28.30
CA MET A 700 1.97 37.53 28.94
C MET A 700 1.52 37.14 30.35
N PHE A 701 0.85 36.00 30.53
CA PHE A 701 0.36 35.54 31.83
C PHE A 701 1.43 34.92 32.73
N ALA A 702 2.54 34.45 32.17
CA ALA A 702 3.71 34.03 32.93
C ALA A 702 4.51 35.21 33.54
N GLY A 703 4.19 36.46 33.17
CA GLY A 703 4.93 37.64 33.63
C GLY A 703 6.28 37.83 32.93
N ASN A 704 6.53 37.08 31.86
CA ASN A 704 7.80 37.05 31.13
C ASN A 704 7.84 38.14 30.03
N ASP A 705 8.99 38.25 29.36
CA ASP A 705 9.17 39.14 28.21
C ASP A 705 8.44 38.61 26.98
N ILE A 706 7.28 39.22 26.65
CA ILE A 706 6.33 38.72 25.63
C ILE A 706 6.97 38.53 24.25
N ASP A 707 7.94 39.37 23.92
CA ASP A 707 8.77 39.25 22.74
C ASP A 707 10.23 39.54 23.10
N GLY A 708 10.92 38.56 23.70
CA GLY A 708 12.31 38.70 24.14
C GLY A 708 13.30 39.10 23.04
N LYS A 709 12.92 38.99 21.76
CA LYS A 709 13.73 39.40 20.60
C LYS A 709 13.40 40.81 20.09
N PHE A 710 12.44 41.52 20.68
CA PHE A 710 11.93 42.81 20.18
C PHE A 710 13.04 43.84 19.93
N LYS A 711 13.94 43.99 20.92
CA LYS A 711 15.02 45.00 20.93
C LYS A 711 16.32 44.50 20.27
N THR A 712 16.34 43.27 19.77
CA THR A 712 17.53 42.68 19.14
C THR A 712 17.67 43.12 17.69
N SER A 713 18.87 42.90 17.10
CA SER A 713 19.13 43.16 15.68
C SER A 713 18.43 42.16 14.74
N GLU A 714 17.82 41.10 15.27
CA GLU A 714 17.13 40.08 14.48
C GLU A 714 15.81 40.56 13.87
N LYS A 715 15.25 41.69 14.36
CA LYS A 715 14.00 42.24 13.85
C LYS A 715 14.20 43.57 13.15
N ASN A 716 13.52 43.74 12.01
CA ASN A 716 13.40 45.03 11.37
C ASN A 716 12.26 45.87 11.99
N ILE A 717 12.10 47.12 11.52
CA ILE A 717 11.09 48.04 12.05
C ILE A 717 9.66 47.49 11.89
N ASN A 718 9.33 46.88 10.75
CA ASN A 718 8.00 46.36 10.48
C ASN A 718 7.66 45.15 11.36
N GLN A 719 8.61 44.24 11.57
CA GLN A 719 8.43 43.09 12.47
C GLN A 719 8.20 43.54 13.92
N ARG A 720 8.82 44.64 14.35
CA ARG A 720 8.58 45.24 15.68
C ARG A 720 7.18 45.84 15.77
N VAL A 721 6.74 46.57 14.75
CA VAL A 721 5.35 47.08 14.67
C VAL A 721 4.34 45.92 14.70
N CYS A 722 4.57 44.84 13.94
CA CYS A 722 3.76 43.62 14.00
C CYS A 722 3.75 42.99 15.39
N SER A 723 4.86 43.07 16.14
CA SER A 723 4.93 42.52 17.51
C SER A 723 4.10 43.35 18.48
N LEU A 724 4.08 44.69 18.37
CA LEU A 724 3.16 45.55 19.12
C LEU A 724 1.70 45.21 18.79
N GLY A 725 1.37 45.13 17.49
CA GLY A 725 0.02 44.77 17.04
C GLY A 725 -0.43 43.42 17.57
N ARG A 726 0.45 42.40 17.61
CA ARG A 726 0.13 41.08 18.17
C ARG A 726 -0.21 41.14 19.65
N ILE A 727 0.54 41.89 20.45
CA ILE A 727 0.24 42.05 21.89
C ILE A 727 -1.12 42.72 22.08
N VAL A 728 -1.44 43.75 21.29
CA VAL A 728 -2.77 44.37 21.27
C VAL A 728 -3.86 43.35 20.92
N THR A 729 -3.65 42.52 19.89
CA THR A 729 -4.64 41.49 19.51
C THR A 729 -4.84 40.41 20.56
N ILE A 730 -3.84 40.11 21.40
CA ILE A 730 -3.99 39.17 22.52
C ILE A 730 -4.90 39.77 23.60
N CYS A 731 -4.73 41.06 23.94
CA CYS A 731 -5.64 41.73 24.86
C CYS A 731 -7.08 41.78 24.33
N GLN A 732 -7.25 42.03 23.02
CA GLN A 732 -8.54 41.99 22.36
C GLN A 732 -9.15 40.58 22.35
N TYR A 733 -8.34 39.55 22.10
CA TYR A 733 -8.75 38.14 22.17
C TYR A 733 -9.29 37.78 23.55
N MET A 734 -8.59 38.16 24.63
CA MET A 734 -9.05 37.93 26.00
C MET A 734 -10.32 38.70 26.36
N ASN A 735 -10.59 39.81 25.68
CA ASN A 735 -11.80 40.61 25.83
C ASN A 735 -12.95 40.19 24.89
N HIS A 736 -12.70 39.28 23.96
CA HIS A 736 -13.70 38.81 23.01
C HIS A 736 -14.85 38.11 23.75
N GLU A 737 -16.09 38.41 23.38
CA GLU A 737 -17.28 37.95 24.12
C GLU A 737 -17.33 36.42 24.23
N GLU A 738 -17.19 35.72 23.11
CA GLU A 738 -17.20 34.25 23.07
C GLU A 738 -16.06 33.64 23.91
N ILE A 739 -14.89 34.28 23.93
CA ILE A 739 -13.73 33.79 24.69
C ILE A 739 -13.97 33.97 26.20
N ARG A 740 -14.54 35.10 26.62
CA ARG A 740 -14.92 35.33 28.02
C ARG A 740 -16.02 34.39 28.48
N THR A 741 -17.01 34.09 27.64
CA THR A 741 -18.08 33.13 27.97
C THR A 741 -17.51 31.74 28.26
N ARG A 742 -16.53 31.28 27.46
CA ARG A 742 -15.87 30.00 27.65
C ARG A 742 -14.92 29.98 28.85
N MET A 743 -14.24 31.10 29.11
CA MET A 743 -13.46 31.30 30.34
C MET A 743 -14.37 31.17 31.57
N LYS A 744 -15.51 31.86 31.60
CA LYS A 744 -16.52 31.76 32.67
C LYS A 744 -17.00 30.33 32.87
N ALA A 745 -17.30 29.62 31.79
CA ALA A 745 -17.72 28.22 31.84
C ALA A 745 -16.65 27.31 32.45
N THR A 746 -15.39 27.53 32.09
CA THR A 746 -14.25 26.77 32.65
C THR A 746 -14.08 27.05 34.14
N ILE A 747 -14.16 28.31 34.57
CA ILE A 747 -14.06 28.69 35.98
C ILE A 747 -15.22 28.10 36.79
N ALA A 748 -16.45 28.18 36.27
CA ALA A 748 -17.61 27.59 36.95
C ALA A 748 -17.47 26.07 37.14
N ALA A 749 -16.89 25.36 36.17
CA ALA A 749 -16.61 23.93 36.26
C ALA A 749 -15.53 23.62 37.32
N ILE A 750 -14.46 24.41 37.35
CA ILE A 750 -13.40 24.31 38.37
C ILE A 750 -13.98 24.60 39.76
N ASP A 751 -14.73 25.68 39.93
CA ASP A 751 -15.35 26.08 41.20
C ASP A 751 -16.30 25.01 41.74
N GLY A 752 -17.13 24.40 40.89
CA GLY A 752 -18.00 23.31 41.28
C GLY A 752 -17.22 22.08 41.79
N LEU A 753 -16.08 21.78 41.17
CA LEU A 753 -15.19 20.73 41.64
C LEU A 753 -14.50 21.10 42.96
N LEU A 754 -14.08 22.36 43.13
CA LEU A 754 -13.48 22.85 44.37
C LEU A 754 -14.49 22.86 45.53
N ASP A 755 -15.76 23.19 45.27
CA ASP A 755 -16.86 23.08 46.23
C ASP A 755 -17.09 21.62 46.65
N THR A 756 -17.00 20.68 45.71
CA THR A 756 -17.06 19.23 45.99
C THR A 756 -15.88 18.78 46.84
N MET A 757 -14.68 19.22 46.47
CA MET A 757 -13.44 18.92 47.19
C MET A 757 -13.46 19.49 48.62
N GLN A 758 -13.99 20.69 48.81
CA GLN A 758 -14.12 21.34 50.11
C GLN A 758 -14.91 20.51 51.13
N GLN A 759 -15.84 19.67 50.65
CA GLN A 759 -16.71 18.82 51.46
C GLN A 759 -16.14 17.42 51.71
N ASP A 760 -15.03 17.04 51.07
CA ASP A 760 -14.42 15.72 51.28
C ASP A 760 -13.74 15.66 52.64
N VAL A 761 -14.30 14.86 53.55
CA VAL A 761 -13.77 14.68 54.92
C VAL A 761 -12.46 13.91 54.96
N ASN A 762 -12.05 13.31 53.85
CA ASN A 762 -10.88 12.43 53.79
C ASN A 762 -9.63 13.12 53.21
N ILE A 763 -9.74 14.38 52.80
CA ILE A 763 -8.59 15.17 52.37
C ILE A 763 -8.13 16.08 53.51
N TYR A 764 -6.82 16.32 53.58
CA TYR A 764 -6.28 17.31 54.49
C TYR A 764 -6.56 18.72 53.95
N LEU A 765 -7.19 19.57 54.75
CA LEU A 765 -7.32 21.00 54.45
C LEU A 765 -6.80 21.81 55.65
N PRO A 766 -5.81 22.71 55.45
CA PRO A 766 -5.41 23.69 56.46
C PRO A 766 -6.62 24.44 57.03
N SER A 767 -6.60 24.76 58.32
CA SER A 767 -7.70 25.47 58.98
C SER A 767 -8.06 26.80 58.30
N SER A 768 -7.08 27.49 57.72
CA SER A 768 -7.27 28.72 56.93
C SER A 768 -8.13 28.49 55.67
N LEU A 769 -7.99 27.34 55.02
CA LEU A 769 -8.81 26.95 53.85
C LEU A 769 -10.20 26.41 54.25
N LYS A 770 -10.42 26.08 55.54
CA LYS A 770 -11.77 25.77 56.04
C LYS A 770 -12.62 27.04 56.23
N THR A 771 -11.97 28.16 56.58
CA THR A 771 -12.65 29.45 56.74
C THR A 771 -12.80 30.21 55.43
N GLU A 772 -11.77 30.19 54.57
CA GLU A 772 -11.80 30.93 53.31
C GLU A 772 -12.45 30.13 52.16
N THR A 773 -12.38 28.79 52.21
CA THR A 773 -12.72 27.83 51.15
C THR A 773 -11.77 27.83 49.96
N LEU A 774 -11.63 26.66 49.30
CA LEU A 774 -10.84 26.47 48.09
C LEU A 774 -11.31 27.35 46.93
N LYS A 775 -12.63 27.54 46.80
CA LYS A 775 -13.24 28.38 45.76
C LYS A 775 -12.87 29.86 45.90
N THR A 776 -12.96 30.42 47.10
CA THR A 776 -12.55 31.81 47.34
C THR A 776 -11.05 31.98 47.11
N ALA A 777 -10.24 31.00 47.53
CA ALA A 777 -8.80 31.02 47.26
C ALA A 777 -8.49 30.95 45.75
N HIS A 778 -9.25 30.17 44.97
CA HIS A 778 -9.15 30.13 43.50
C HIS A 778 -9.55 31.46 42.87
N ALA A 779 -10.63 32.09 43.32
CA ALA A 779 -11.04 33.40 42.84
C ALA A 779 -9.95 34.47 43.05
N LYS A 780 -9.31 34.49 44.22
CA LYS A 780 -8.17 35.39 44.50
C LYS A 780 -6.96 35.11 43.61
N PHE A 781 -6.59 33.83 43.47
CA PHE A 781 -5.50 33.40 42.60
C PHE A 781 -5.75 33.83 41.14
N PHE A 782 -6.96 33.56 40.64
CA PHE A 782 -7.34 33.87 39.28
C PHE A 782 -7.37 35.38 39.04
N GLU A 783 -7.86 36.16 40.00
CA GLU A 783 -7.80 37.63 39.95
C GLU A 783 -6.36 38.14 39.83
N GLU A 784 -5.46 37.64 40.67
CA GLU A 784 -4.05 38.02 40.63
C GLU A 784 -3.40 37.65 39.27
N LYS A 785 -3.63 36.44 38.79
CA LYS A 785 -3.08 35.95 37.51
C LYS A 785 -3.62 36.74 36.32
N TYR A 786 -4.93 36.94 36.26
CA TYR A 786 -5.58 37.61 35.14
C TYR A 786 -5.16 39.08 35.06
N LYS A 787 -5.25 39.83 36.18
CA LYS A 787 -4.81 41.23 36.26
C LYS A 787 -3.30 41.36 36.04
N GLY A 788 -2.52 40.40 36.54
CA GLY A 788 -1.07 40.32 36.33
C GLY A 788 -0.69 40.25 34.85
N GLY A 789 -1.40 39.42 34.06
CA GLY A 789 -1.17 39.31 32.62
C GLY A 789 -1.42 40.61 31.86
N PHE A 790 -2.57 41.28 32.09
CA PHE A 790 -2.86 42.58 31.47
C PHE A 790 -1.86 43.66 31.88
N ARG A 791 -1.44 43.68 33.15
CA ARG A 791 -0.39 44.58 33.62
C ARG A 791 0.94 44.32 32.90
N ASN A 792 1.34 43.06 32.74
CA ASN A 792 2.55 42.71 31.99
C ASN A 792 2.45 43.18 30.52
N ALA A 793 1.35 42.89 29.83
CA ALA A 793 1.13 43.34 28.46
C ALA A 793 1.25 44.87 28.31
N ARG A 794 0.62 45.65 29.20
CA ARG A 794 0.72 47.12 29.21
C ARG A 794 2.15 47.60 29.42
N ASN A 795 2.84 47.02 30.39
CA ASN A 795 4.24 47.36 30.68
C ASN A 795 5.15 47.08 29.47
N ARG A 796 4.96 45.94 28.79
CA ARG A 796 5.72 45.57 27.59
C ARG A 796 5.36 46.45 26.40
N LEU A 797 4.09 46.73 26.15
CA LEU A 797 3.65 47.66 25.12
C LEU A 797 4.28 49.04 25.31
N GLN A 798 4.27 49.57 26.53
CA GLN A 798 4.87 50.86 26.85
C GLN A 798 6.38 50.88 26.64
N ASP A 799 7.09 49.88 27.16
CA ASP A 799 8.54 49.73 27.03
C ASP A 799 8.97 49.59 25.56
N TYR A 800 8.34 48.68 24.83
CA TYR A 800 8.61 48.44 23.41
C TYR A 800 8.30 49.66 22.55
N ALA A 801 7.16 50.32 22.77
CA ALA A 801 6.76 51.49 22.00
C ALA A 801 7.69 52.69 22.26
N SER A 802 8.05 52.93 23.53
CA SER A 802 8.99 54.01 23.89
C SER A 802 10.36 53.78 23.26
N TRP A 803 10.84 52.54 23.26
CA TRP A 803 12.11 52.19 22.62
C TRP A 803 12.06 52.30 21.09
N LEU A 804 10.94 51.89 20.46
CA LEU A 804 10.76 51.88 19.00
C LEU A 804 10.81 53.28 18.39
N GLN A 805 10.29 54.29 19.09
CA GLN A 805 10.30 55.69 18.63
C GLN A 805 11.70 56.25 18.41
N GLY A 806 12.70 55.73 19.13
CA GLY A 806 14.11 56.13 18.98
C GLY A 806 14.88 55.36 17.91
N GLN A 807 14.27 54.42 17.19
CA GLN A 807 14.98 53.54 16.26
C GLN A 807 15.08 54.10 14.84
N ALA A 808 16.20 53.79 14.18
CA ALA A 808 16.36 54.05 12.76
C ALA A 808 15.25 53.37 11.94
N GLY A 809 14.61 54.13 11.05
CA GLY A 809 13.49 53.65 10.24
C GLY A 809 12.09 53.90 10.84
N PHE A 810 11.96 54.33 12.10
CA PHE A 810 10.66 54.69 12.68
C PHE A 810 9.97 55.83 11.91
N GLY A 811 10.76 56.82 11.45
CA GLY A 811 10.26 57.93 10.63
C GLY A 811 9.64 57.50 9.29
N ASN A 812 9.95 56.30 8.81
CA ASN A 812 9.45 55.76 7.54
C ASN A 812 8.08 55.07 7.67
N LEU A 813 7.57 54.90 8.89
CA LEU A 813 6.23 54.35 9.13
C LEU A 813 5.15 55.37 8.76
N ASP A 814 3.96 54.88 8.39
CA ASP A 814 2.81 55.73 8.13
C ASP A 814 2.39 56.52 9.39
N GLN A 815 1.75 57.67 9.19
CA GLN A 815 1.45 58.58 10.29
C GLN A 815 0.52 57.95 11.33
N ALA A 816 -0.49 57.18 10.91
CA ALA A 816 -1.42 56.53 11.82
C ALA A 816 -0.69 55.51 12.71
N THR A 817 0.22 54.70 12.14
CA THR A 817 1.03 53.77 12.92
C THR A 817 1.94 54.49 13.92
N LYS A 818 2.58 55.60 13.53
CA LYS A 818 3.41 56.40 14.46
C LYS A 818 2.59 56.97 15.62
N ASP A 819 1.39 57.47 15.34
CA ASP A 819 0.49 58.02 16.35
C ASP A 819 0.03 56.93 17.33
N GLU A 820 -0.29 55.73 16.84
CA GLU A 820 -0.66 54.60 17.69
C GLU A 820 0.51 54.07 18.51
N VAL A 821 1.74 54.04 17.97
CA VAL A 821 2.95 53.75 18.76
C VAL A 821 3.19 54.81 19.84
N ALA A 822 2.96 56.09 19.54
CA ALA A 822 3.05 57.16 20.54
C ALA A 822 2.03 56.96 21.67
N LYS A 823 0.79 56.61 21.33
CA LYS A 823 -0.26 56.29 22.31
C LYS A 823 0.11 55.09 23.18
N LEU A 824 0.66 54.02 22.62
CA LEU A 824 1.12 52.87 23.40
C LEU A 824 2.22 53.24 24.42
N ALA A 825 3.09 54.20 24.10
CA ALA A 825 4.13 54.68 25.02
C ALA A 825 3.58 55.56 26.16
N SER A 826 2.52 56.34 25.90
CA SER A 826 1.93 57.26 26.90
C SER A 826 0.74 56.68 27.67
N ASN A 827 -0.04 55.81 27.04
CA ASN A 827 -1.30 55.28 27.52
C ASN A 827 -1.57 53.87 26.92
N PRO A 828 -0.78 52.85 27.31
CA PRO A 828 -0.96 51.47 26.81
C PRO A 828 -2.31 50.85 27.21
N GLU A 829 -2.99 51.39 28.22
CA GLU A 829 -4.29 50.89 28.67
C GLU A 829 -5.39 51.06 27.62
N ALA A 830 -5.32 52.09 26.77
CA ALA A 830 -6.29 52.30 25.70
C ALA A 830 -6.33 51.13 24.68
N HIS A 831 -5.23 50.39 24.53
CA HIS A 831 -5.11 49.26 23.60
C HIS A 831 -5.16 47.89 24.28
N CYS A 832 -5.06 47.86 25.60
CA CYS A 832 -5.06 46.64 26.39
C CYS A 832 -5.87 46.84 27.67
N THR A 833 -7.14 47.23 27.51
CA THR A 833 -8.11 47.36 28.60
C THR A 833 -8.36 46.01 29.25
N GLU A 834 -8.34 45.97 30.58
CA GLU A 834 -8.67 44.77 31.35
C GLU A 834 -10.19 44.74 31.51
N ILE A 835 -10.84 43.68 31.04
CA ILE A 835 -12.26 43.45 31.33
C ILE A 835 -12.37 42.18 32.17
N TRP A 836 -12.74 42.36 33.43
CA TRP A 836 -12.87 41.26 34.38
C TRP A 836 -13.88 40.22 33.86
N PRO A 837 -13.49 38.94 33.74
CA PRO A 837 -14.34 37.95 33.09
C PRO A 837 -15.29 37.26 34.06
N LEU A 838 -15.35 37.57 35.36
CA LEU A 838 -16.31 36.98 36.31
C LEU A 838 -17.39 37.97 36.73
#